data_AF-M7ZUR0-F1
#
_entry.id   AF-M7ZUR0-F1
#
_cell.length_a   1.000
_cell.length_b   1.000
_cell.length_c   1.000
_cell.angle_alpha   90.00
_cell.angle_beta   90.00
_cell.angle_gamma   90.00
#
_symmetry.space_group_name_H-M   'P 1'
#
loop_
_entity.id
_entity.type
_entity.pdbx_description
1 polymer ?
#
loop_
_entity_poly.entity_id
_entity_poly.type
_entity_poly.pdbx_seq_one_letter_code
_entity_poly.pdbx_strand_id
1 'polypeptide(L)'
;MGRWCSPASAEPRSVQLLLLGVALVAASFYAGTLFHSSASPALILLPSVSRSPGTSNPQDASEFTNKVGVTYRTASISVPDYGLDVCPLEYNEHIPCHDAAYIRSLRNLDRSRHEDLEAKCPPREESLFCLVPPPNDYKIPIRWPTSRDYVWRSNVNHSHLSEVKGGQNWVHENGKLWWFPGGGTHFKRGASEYIERLGNMTTNSTGDLRSAGVVQVLDVGCGVASFSAYLLPLDIHTMSFAPKDGHENQIQFALERGIGAMISVLATKQLPYPGNSFEMVHCSRCRVDWHENDGILLKEVDRLLRPNGYFVYSAPPAYRKDKDFPIIWEKLINITSAMCWKLIAKHVQTAIWIKPEDESCRQKNADMGILNICDPGDTSSWQAPLMNCVRLNTDQSKIQKLPSRPERLLFYSRSLEIIGVTPEKFENNNQFWRDQVRKYWSFLGVEKTSIRNIMDMNANYGGFAMALSTDPVWIMNIVPYTTINTLPVIYDRGLIGSYHDWCQPFSTYPRSYDLLHAFHLFSHYQGHVGGCLLEDIMLEIDRIIRPQGFIIIRDENTTLSRISDLAPKFLWDVTIHTLENEENRPEQDETTQKRYKQMVKLKDKPFCLLHFLDLSKGHEKWKMRLEHVLLNITACLLVFGLDGKGWHGETEGFQYSGAFAAMGVDTSVSVEKFCKNFKIEINRLTDEDMEFDMIGIDASIANAFRRILIAEVPTMAIEKVFMVDNTSVIADEVLSHRLGLIPLDADPRLFDYISDDVPNERNTIVYKLHVSCEKGSQRLTAVYSCLQLSWLAVKSGQLEWLPEGSQLTMASPAQSGDNQRTYTSFGQSQQNTSERPLDVKYNDITIARLGPGQAIELEAHAVKGVGKVHAKWSPVATAWYRMLPEVVLLKEIKNGDAEELVKKCPVNVFDIEDLGKGEKRAVVAKPRACTLCRECVRLADDQVELRRVRDHFIFTIESTGSLPPEVLFTEAVNILEEKCERVISELS
;
A
#
# COMPACT_ATOMS: atom_id res chain seq x y z
N MET A 1 41.05 -52.29 11.08
CA MET A 1 42.13 -51.73 11.93
C MET A 1 41.55 -50.43 12.50
N GLY A 2 41.10 -50.36 13.75
CA GLY A 2 41.88 -50.29 14.98
C GLY A 2 41.57 -48.94 15.67
N ARG A 3 40.71 -48.95 16.72
CA ARG A 3 40.95 -48.50 18.12
C ARG A 3 40.79 -46.99 18.42
N TRP A 4 39.75 -46.62 19.21
CA TRP A 4 39.74 -46.16 20.64
C TRP A 4 39.94 -44.62 20.77
N CYS A 5 39.27 -43.83 21.62
CA CYS A 5 38.81 -43.97 23.02
C CYS A 5 37.66 -42.97 23.39
N SER A 6 36.96 -43.27 24.50
CA SER A 6 35.87 -42.53 25.18
C SER A 6 36.28 -41.21 25.90
N PRO A 7 35.32 -40.36 26.35
CA PRO A 7 35.56 -38.97 26.76
C PRO A 7 35.90 -38.81 28.26
N ALA A 8 36.75 -37.82 28.55
CA ALA A 8 37.13 -37.40 29.89
C ALA A 8 36.26 -36.25 30.42
N SER A 9 36.07 -36.27 31.74
CA SER A 9 35.36 -35.30 32.60
C SER A 9 35.86 -33.86 32.48
N ALA A 10 34.94 -32.90 32.34
CA ALA A 10 35.24 -31.47 32.44
C ALA A 10 35.34 -31.02 33.92
N GLU A 11 36.35 -30.20 34.22
CA GLU A 11 36.75 -29.75 35.56
C GLU A 11 35.75 -28.78 36.23
N PRO A 12 35.64 -28.81 37.58
CA PRO A 12 34.69 -28.01 38.35
C PRO A 12 34.94 -26.48 38.34
N ARG A 13 36.09 -26.02 37.86
CA ARG A 13 36.39 -24.57 37.74
C ARG A 13 35.63 -23.90 36.60
N SER A 14 35.38 -24.60 35.51
CA SER A 14 34.62 -24.07 34.36
C SER A 14 33.15 -23.88 34.69
N VAL A 15 32.59 -24.76 35.53
CA VAL A 15 31.21 -24.66 36.03
C VAL A 15 31.06 -23.52 37.03
N GLN A 16 32.08 -23.26 37.85
CA GLN A 16 32.08 -22.11 38.77
C GLN A 16 32.19 -20.77 38.04
N LEU A 17 32.98 -20.69 36.96
CA LEU A 17 33.04 -19.50 36.09
C LEU A 17 31.75 -19.30 35.29
N LEU A 18 31.10 -20.38 34.85
CA LEU A 18 29.78 -20.31 34.23
C LEU A 18 28.70 -19.85 35.22
N LEU A 19 28.71 -20.34 36.45
CA LEU A 19 27.77 -19.93 37.48
C LEU A 19 28.02 -18.49 37.96
N LEU A 20 29.28 -18.04 38.00
CA LEU A 20 29.63 -16.65 38.28
C LEU A 20 29.19 -15.73 37.14
N GLY A 21 29.33 -16.20 35.88
CA GLY A 21 28.84 -15.51 34.69
C GLY A 21 27.31 -15.40 34.68
N VAL A 22 26.59 -16.48 34.99
CA VAL A 22 25.12 -16.48 35.10
C VAL A 22 24.65 -15.59 36.27
N ALA A 23 25.37 -15.60 37.40
CA ALA A 23 25.06 -14.74 38.54
C ALA A 23 25.36 -13.25 38.26
N LEU A 24 26.42 -12.94 37.51
CA LEU A 24 26.73 -11.58 37.06
C LEU A 24 25.71 -11.10 36.03
N VAL A 25 25.27 -11.96 35.10
CA VAL A 25 24.21 -11.68 34.13
C VAL A 25 22.88 -11.45 34.85
N ALA A 26 22.53 -12.27 35.84
CA ALA A 26 21.34 -12.08 36.67
C ALA A 26 21.43 -10.80 37.52
N ALA A 27 22.60 -10.49 38.08
CA ALA A 27 22.82 -9.27 38.85
C ALA A 27 22.78 -8.01 37.96
N SER A 28 23.27 -8.07 36.72
CA SER A 28 23.11 -6.99 35.74
C SER A 28 21.68 -6.87 35.23
N PHE A 29 20.96 -7.99 35.12
CA PHE A 29 19.53 -8.00 34.79
C PHE A 29 18.71 -7.33 35.90
N TYR A 30 19.04 -7.56 37.17
CA TYR A 30 18.37 -6.91 38.31
C TYR A 30 18.88 -5.47 38.58
N ALA A 31 20.16 -5.17 38.40
CA ALA A 31 20.67 -3.79 38.56
C ALA A 31 20.23 -2.86 37.42
N GLY A 32 20.04 -3.41 36.21
CA GLY A 32 19.44 -2.71 35.08
C GLY A 32 17.98 -2.29 35.31
N THR A 33 17.28 -2.94 36.24
CA THR A 33 15.90 -2.53 36.65
C THR A 33 15.86 -1.34 37.59
N LEU A 34 16.99 -0.91 38.19
CA LEU A 34 17.03 0.23 39.10
C LEU A 34 17.46 1.55 38.44
N PHE A 35 17.97 1.54 37.21
CA PHE A 35 18.48 2.75 36.53
C PHE A 35 18.08 2.90 35.04
N HIS A 36 17.01 2.26 34.59
CA HIS A 36 16.38 2.58 33.29
C HIS A 36 14.91 2.96 33.46
N SER A 37 14.58 4.18 33.05
CA SER A 37 13.26 4.80 33.15
C SER A 37 12.28 4.16 32.15
N SER A 38 11.49 3.21 32.67
CA SER A 38 10.08 2.91 32.40
C SER A 38 9.48 3.24 31.02
N ALA A 39 9.44 2.26 30.13
CA ALA A 39 8.22 1.80 29.42
C ALA A 39 8.51 0.46 28.72
N SER A 40 8.06 -0.64 29.33
CA SER A 40 7.92 -1.95 28.72
C SER A 40 6.69 -2.65 29.32
N PRO A 41 6.07 -3.57 28.56
CA PRO A 41 4.72 -4.04 28.80
C PRO A 41 4.69 -5.10 29.90
N ALA A 42 3.85 -4.89 30.90
CA ALA A 42 3.49 -5.96 31.83
C ALA A 42 2.40 -6.83 31.18
N LEU A 43 2.72 -8.11 31.04
CA LEU A 43 1.74 -9.20 31.11
C LEU A 43 0.82 -8.98 32.32
N ILE A 44 -0.45 -8.65 32.08
CA ILE A 44 -1.48 -8.75 33.12
C ILE A 44 -1.97 -10.20 33.10
N LEU A 45 -1.51 -10.97 34.08
CA LEU A 45 -2.24 -12.11 34.62
C LEU A 45 -3.63 -11.62 35.03
N LEU A 46 -4.68 -12.29 34.52
CA LEU A 46 -6.04 -12.16 35.03
C LEU A 46 -6.05 -12.31 36.57
N PRO A 47 -6.65 -11.38 37.34
CA PRO A 47 -6.88 -11.62 38.75
C PRO A 47 -7.96 -12.69 38.90
N SER A 48 -7.64 -13.74 39.66
CA SER A 48 -8.64 -14.61 40.26
C SER A 48 -9.50 -13.79 41.22
N VAL A 49 -10.74 -13.47 40.81
CA VAL A 49 -11.73 -12.86 41.70
C VAL A 49 -12.22 -13.94 42.66
N SER A 50 -11.80 -13.83 43.92
CA SER A 50 -12.39 -14.52 45.05
C SER A 50 -13.87 -14.13 45.18
N ARG A 51 -14.77 -15.07 44.92
CA ARG A 51 -16.20 -14.97 45.26
C ARG A 51 -16.38 -15.07 46.78
N SER A 52 -17.03 -14.07 47.35
CA SER A 52 -17.85 -14.21 48.56
C SER A 52 -19.15 -13.39 48.40
N PRO A 53 -20.26 -13.84 49.02
CA PRO A 53 -21.57 -13.87 48.36
C PRO A 53 -22.42 -12.63 48.65
N GLY A 54 -23.07 -12.08 47.61
CA GLY A 54 -24.00 -10.97 47.77
C GLY A 54 -24.67 -10.54 46.46
N THR A 55 -25.67 -11.33 46.05
CA THR A 55 -26.87 -10.94 45.27
C THR A 55 -26.74 -10.15 43.95
N SER A 56 -26.96 -10.91 42.86
CA SER A 56 -27.73 -10.64 41.62
C SER A 56 -26.93 -10.63 40.31
N ASN A 57 -27.31 -11.56 39.41
CA ASN A 57 -26.69 -11.93 38.14
C ASN A 57 -26.65 -10.78 37.11
N PRO A 58 -25.61 -10.70 36.27
CA PRO A 58 -25.72 -10.28 34.88
C PRO A 58 -25.79 -11.52 33.98
N GLN A 59 -26.81 -11.55 33.12
CA GLN A 59 -27.12 -12.61 32.18
C GLN A 59 -26.03 -12.77 31.11
N ASP A 60 -25.92 -14.01 30.59
CA ASP A 60 -25.16 -14.39 29.40
C ASP A 60 -25.30 -13.36 28.26
N ALA A 61 -24.17 -12.90 27.71
CA ALA A 61 -24.16 -12.12 26.48
C ALA A 61 -24.65 -13.00 25.32
N SER A 62 -25.91 -12.82 24.95
CA SER A 62 -26.58 -13.51 23.83
C SER A 62 -25.75 -13.40 22.55
N GLU A 63 -25.46 -14.55 21.94
CA GLU A 63 -24.82 -14.64 20.63
C GLU A 63 -25.81 -14.18 19.55
N PHE A 64 -25.82 -12.89 19.22
CA PHE A 64 -26.68 -12.32 18.17
C PHE A 64 -26.33 -12.95 16.81
N THR A 65 -27.36 -13.40 16.08
CA THR A 65 -27.23 -14.08 14.78
C THR A 65 -27.79 -13.18 13.68
N ASN A 66 -27.14 -12.04 13.42
CA ASN A 66 -27.51 -11.13 12.34
C ASN A 66 -27.63 -11.90 11.02
N LYS A 67 -28.72 -11.70 10.28
CA LYS A 67 -28.96 -12.37 9.01
C LYS A 67 -28.45 -11.49 7.87
N VAL A 68 -28.16 -12.11 6.73
CA VAL A 68 -27.97 -11.34 5.49
C VAL A 68 -29.31 -11.17 4.80
N GLY A 69 -29.67 -9.90 4.58
CA GLY A 69 -30.95 -9.51 4.01
C GLY A 69 -30.97 -8.02 3.69
N VAL A 70 -31.79 -7.65 2.71
CA VAL A 70 -32.08 -6.24 2.41
C VAL A 70 -33.29 -5.83 3.21
N THR A 71 -33.13 -4.83 4.06
CA THR A 71 -34.19 -4.21 4.86
C THR A 71 -34.26 -2.72 4.53
N TYR A 72 -35.48 -2.19 4.58
CA TYR A 72 -35.75 -0.77 4.36
C TYR A 72 -36.33 -0.15 5.61
N ARG A 73 -36.14 1.15 5.74
CA ARG A 73 -36.54 1.96 6.88
C ARG A 73 -38.07 2.17 6.87
N THR A 74 -38.73 1.79 7.96
CA THR A 74 -40.21 1.90 8.15
C THR A 74 -40.62 3.15 8.94
N ALA A 75 -41.90 3.52 9.06
CA ALA A 75 -42.27 4.69 9.89
C ALA A 75 -41.88 4.51 11.37
N SER A 76 -42.11 3.33 11.93
CA SER A 76 -41.65 2.92 13.27
C SER A 76 -40.41 2.03 13.17
N ILE A 77 -39.30 2.40 13.82
CA ILE A 77 -38.13 1.51 13.96
C ILE A 77 -38.41 0.47 15.04
N SER A 78 -38.23 -0.80 14.71
CA SER A 78 -37.93 -1.82 15.71
C SER A 78 -36.70 -2.60 15.27
N VAL A 79 -35.63 -2.53 16.06
CA VAL A 79 -34.44 -3.36 15.82
C VAL A 79 -34.73 -4.77 16.34
N PRO A 80 -34.66 -5.81 15.48
CA PRO A 80 -35.01 -7.17 15.88
C PRO A 80 -34.19 -7.67 17.07
N ASP A 81 -34.75 -8.60 17.83
CA ASP A 81 -34.07 -9.19 18.99
C ASP A 81 -32.81 -9.98 18.60
N TYR A 82 -32.71 -10.43 17.36
CA TYR A 82 -31.54 -11.14 16.83
C TYR A 82 -30.45 -10.20 16.25
N GLY A 83 -30.64 -8.88 16.30
CA GLY A 83 -29.73 -7.87 15.73
C GLY A 83 -30.22 -7.28 14.42
N LEU A 84 -29.56 -6.21 13.95
CA LEU A 84 -29.85 -5.58 12.65
C LEU A 84 -29.31 -6.45 11.51
N ASP A 85 -30.06 -6.58 10.41
CA ASP A 85 -29.60 -7.35 9.25
C ASP A 85 -28.33 -6.74 8.63
N VAL A 86 -27.50 -7.58 8.03
CA VAL A 86 -26.34 -7.19 7.23
C VAL A 86 -26.76 -7.16 5.77
N CYS A 87 -26.49 -6.05 5.06
CA CYS A 87 -26.82 -5.96 3.65
C CYS A 87 -26.04 -7.02 2.84
N PRO A 88 -26.55 -7.46 1.68
CA PRO A 88 -25.77 -8.27 0.75
C PRO A 88 -24.47 -7.58 0.31
N LEU A 89 -23.47 -8.36 -0.08
CA LEU A 89 -22.12 -7.87 -0.40
C LEU A 89 -22.09 -6.83 -1.55
N GLU A 90 -23.06 -6.85 -2.46
CA GLU A 90 -23.22 -5.87 -3.53
C GLU A 90 -23.42 -4.42 -3.02
N TYR A 91 -23.84 -4.25 -1.76
CA TYR A 91 -23.97 -2.95 -1.12
C TYR A 91 -22.69 -2.49 -0.40
N ASN A 92 -21.57 -3.20 -0.52
CA ASN A 92 -20.34 -2.88 0.22
C ASN A 92 -19.79 -1.45 -0.03
N GLU A 93 -20.09 -0.85 -1.18
CA GLU A 93 -19.72 0.52 -1.59
C GLU A 93 -20.95 1.44 -1.70
N HIS A 94 -22.06 1.08 -1.06
CA HIS A 94 -23.29 1.85 -1.10
C HIS A 94 -23.11 3.22 -0.41
N ILE A 95 -23.39 4.28 -1.18
CA ILE A 95 -23.38 5.67 -0.71
C ILE A 95 -24.77 6.23 -1.01
N PRO A 96 -25.67 6.31 -0.01
CA PRO A 96 -27.10 6.53 -0.26
C PRO A 96 -27.42 7.76 -1.10
N CYS A 97 -26.77 8.90 -0.81
CA CYS A 97 -27.04 10.16 -1.51
C CYS A 97 -26.34 10.30 -2.86
N HIS A 98 -25.53 9.31 -3.25
CA HIS A 98 -24.81 9.26 -4.52
C HIS A 98 -25.09 7.93 -5.25
N ASP A 99 -26.27 7.33 -4.98
CA ASP A 99 -26.69 6.09 -5.61
C ASP A 99 -27.13 6.33 -7.06
N ALA A 100 -26.44 5.69 -8.01
CA ALA A 100 -26.67 5.91 -9.42
C ALA A 100 -28.04 5.40 -9.89
N ALA A 101 -28.59 4.36 -9.26
CA ALA A 101 -29.90 3.82 -9.62
C ALA A 101 -31.02 4.78 -9.18
N TYR A 102 -30.94 5.30 -7.96
CA TYR A 102 -31.86 6.30 -7.43
C TYR A 102 -31.81 7.60 -8.24
N ILE A 103 -30.61 8.16 -8.47
CA ILE A 103 -30.47 9.42 -9.23
C ILE A 103 -31.04 9.29 -10.65
N ARG A 104 -30.84 8.14 -11.33
CA ARG A 104 -31.42 7.91 -12.67
C ARG A 104 -32.94 7.85 -12.68
N SER A 105 -33.59 7.53 -11.55
CA SER A 105 -35.04 7.49 -11.43
C SER A 105 -35.68 8.88 -11.35
N LEU A 106 -34.92 9.91 -10.96
CA LEU A 106 -35.40 11.29 -10.84
C LEU A 106 -35.60 11.94 -12.22
N ARG A 107 -36.81 12.41 -12.49
CA ARG A 107 -37.22 12.91 -13.83
C ARG A 107 -36.96 14.40 -14.08
N ASN A 108 -36.58 15.18 -13.07
CA ASN A 108 -36.51 16.65 -13.13
C ASN A 108 -35.12 17.24 -12.80
N LEU A 109 -34.05 16.52 -13.12
CA LEU A 109 -32.68 17.02 -12.88
C LEU A 109 -32.17 17.80 -14.10
N ASP A 110 -31.62 18.98 -13.85
CA ASP A 110 -30.90 19.75 -14.87
C ASP A 110 -29.49 19.17 -15.07
N ARG A 111 -29.40 18.16 -15.93
CA ARG A 111 -28.14 17.50 -16.30
C ARG A 111 -27.19 18.43 -17.04
N SER A 112 -27.67 19.51 -17.66
CA SER A 112 -26.79 20.51 -18.30
C SER A 112 -25.96 21.27 -17.27
N ARG A 113 -26.49 21.39 -16.04
CA ARG A 113 -25.81 21.99 -14.90
C ARG A 113 -25.19 20.96 -13.95
N HIS A 114 -25.10 19.70 -14.36
CA HIS A 114 -24.54 18.60 -13.57
C HIS A 114 -25.25 18.38 -12.22
N GLU A 115 -26.56 18.67 -12.14
CA GLU A 115 -27.35 18.47 -10.92
C GLU A 115 -27.43 17.00 -10.50
N ASP A 116 -27.24 16.07 -11.44
CA ASP A 116 -27.16 14.63 -11.22
C ASP A 116 -25.88 14.17 -10.51
N LEU A 117 -24.87 15.03 -10.37
CA LEU A 117 -23.65 14.75 -9.60
C LEU A 117 -23.71 15.31 -8.16
N GLU A 118 -24.76 16.07 -7.82
CA GLU A 118 -24.98 16.56 -6.46
C GLU A 118 -25.54 15.45 -5.56
N ALA A 119 -25.36 15.60 -4.24
CA ALA A 119 -25.98 14.70 -3.28
C ALA A 119 -27.53 14.76 -3.39
N LYS A 120 -28.14 13.62 -3.73
CA LYS A 120 -29.59 13.40 -3.78
C LYS A 120 -29.90 12.14 -2.97
N CYS A 121 -30.38 12.33 -1.75
CA CYS A 121 -30.71 11.22 -0.86
C CYS A 121 -32.11 10.66 -1.15
N PRO A 122 -32.32 9.33 -1.03
CA PRO A 122 -33.65 8.74 -1.04
C PRO A 122 -34.51 9.26 0.11
N PRO A 123 -35.85 9.27 -0.05
CA PRO A 123 -36.75 9.56 1.06
C PRO A 123 -36.56 8.50 2.17
N ARG A 124 -36.87 8.88 3.41
CA ARG A 124 -36.55 8.04 4.58
C ARG A 124 -37.16 6.65 4.48
N GLU A 125 -38.34 6.50 3.90
CA GLU A 125 -39.05 5.22 3.76
C GLU A 125 -38.43 4.28 2.71
N GLU A 126 -37.60 4.82 1.81
CA GLU A 126 -36.86 4.07 0.77
C GLU A 126 -35.40 3.85 1.15
N SER A 127 -34.95 4.39 2.28
CA SER A 127 -33.59 4.22 2.78
C SER A 127 -33.34 2.80 3.25
N LEU A 128 -32.17 2.25 2.89
CA LEU A 128 -31.70 0.98 3.41
C LEU A 128 -31.51 1.05 4.93
N PHE A 129 -31.88 -0.03 5.61
CA PHE A 129 -31.80 -0.16 7.05
C PHE A 129 -31.12 -1.49 7.46
N CYS A 130 -29.95 -1.74 6.86
CA CYS A 130 -29.08 -2.88 7.13
C CYS A 130 -27.61 -2.43 7.24
N LEU A 131 -26.77 -3.20 7.94
CA LEU A 131 -25.35 -2.92 8.13
C LEU A 131 -24.59 -3.16 6.83
N VAL A 132 -23.85 -2.17 6.33
CA VAL A 132 -23.08 -2.29 5.08
C VAL A 132 -21.85 -3.18 5.29
N PRO A 133 -21.74 -4.35 4.63
CA PRO A 133 -20.62 -5.26 4.85
C PRO A 133 -19.30 -4.71 4.25
N PRO A 134 -18.14 -5.03 4.85
CA PRO A 134 -16.86 -4.85 4.17
C PRO A 134 -16.72 -5.83 2.99
N PRO A 135 -15.81 -5.57 2.03
CA PRO A 135 -15.36 -6.57 1.07
C PRO A 135 -14.88 -7.86 1.76
N ASN A 136 -15.04 -9.01 1.09
CA ASN A 136 -14.68 -10.33 1.64
C ASN A 136 -13.21 -10.43 2.08
N ASP A 137 -12.31 -9.66 1.45
CA ASP A 137 -10.87 -9.61 1.68
C ASP A 137 -10.41 -8.24 2.21
N TYR A 138 -11.33 -7.49 2.85
CA TYR A 138 -11.01 -6.20 3.46
C TYR A 138 -9.83 -6.32 4.43
N LYS A 139 -8.93 -5.36 4.36
CA LYS A 139 -7.76 -5.26 5.22
C LYS A 139 -7.80 -3.98 6.03
N ILE A 140 -7.23 -4.04 7.22
CA ILE A 140 -6.95 -2.83 7.99
C ILE A 140 -6.03 -1.93 7.15
N PRO A 141 -6.38 -0.64 6.98
CA PRO A 141 -5.60 0.32 6.21
C PRO A 141 -4.13 0.36 6.63
N ILE A 142 -3.26 0.67 5.67
CA ILE A 142 -1.83 0.83 5.93
C ILE A 142 -1.63 2.01 6.90
N ARG A 143 -0.71 1.87 7.85
CA ARG A 143 -0.44 2.92 8.83
C ARG A 143 0.19 4.14 8.17
N TRP A 144 -0.15 5.32 8.67
CA TRP A 144 0.47 6.58 8.27
C TRP A 144 1.95 6.60 8.71
N PRO A 145 2.89 7.16 7.92
CA PRO A 145 2.71 7.88 6.65
C PRO A 145 2.72 7.01 5.39
N THR A 146 2.97 5.71 5.51
CA THR A 146 3.07 4.80 4.35
C THR A 146 1.78 4.73 3.54
N SER A 147 0.62 4.86 4.18
CA SER A 147 -0.67 4.93 3.48
C SER A 147 -0.78 6.09 2.50
N ARG A 148 0.02 7.16 2.64
CA ARG A 148 0.06 8.24 1.66
C ARG A 148 0.33 7.71 0.25
N ASP A 149 1.19 6.70 0.10
CA ASP A 149 1.63 6.22 -1.21
C ASP A 149 1.16 4.80 -1.54
N TYR A 150 0.60 4.08 -0.56
CA TYR A 150 0.17 2.70 -0.73
C TYR A 150 -1.21 2.43 -0.11
N VAL A 151 -2.08 1.76 -0.86
CA VAL A 151 -3.40 1.30 -0.40
C VAL A 151 -3.59 -0.17 -0.75
N TRP A 152 -4.32 -0.92 0.06
CA TRP A 152 -4.68 -2.31 -0.27
C TRP A 152 -5.63 -2.36 -1.46
N ARG A 153 -5.31 -3.20 -2.46
CA ARG A 153 -6.22 -3.40 -3.61
C ARG A 153 -7.57 -3.98 -3.21
N SER A 154 -7.58 -4.83 -2.18
CA SER A 154 -8.80 -5.46 -1.66
C SER A 154 -9.78 -4.46 -1.05
N ASN A 155 -9.30 -3.31 -0.56
CA ASN A 155 -10.15 -2.28 0.02
C ASN A 155 -10.83 -1.40 -1.04
N VAL A 156 -10.21 -1.28 -2.22
CA VAL A 156 -10.71 -0.49 -3.37
C VAL A 156 -10.43 -1.27 -4.66
N ASN A 157 -11.29 -2.24 -4.97
CA ASN A 157 -11.06 -3.20 -6.06
C ASN A 157 -11.55 -2.68 -7.42
N HIS A 158 -10.97 -1.55 -7.87
CA HIS A 158 -11.36 -0.87 -9.11
C HIS A 158 -10.15 -0.61 -10.01
N SER A 159 -9.91 -1.47 -11.01
CA SER A 159 -8.77 -1.35 -11.94
C SER A 159 -8.99 -0.31 -13.04
N HIS A 160 -10.24 0.05 -13.33
CA HIS A 160 -10.60 0.94 -14.44
C HIS A 160 -9.85 2.28 -14.42
N LEU A 161 -9.70 2.89 -13.23
CA LEU A 161 -8.96 4.14 -13.08
C LEU A 161 -7.48 3.98 -13.49
N SER A 162 -6.85 2.87 -13.10
CA SER A 162 -5.46 2.57 -13.44
C SER A 162 -5.26 2.29 -14.94
N GLU A 163 -6.23 1.65 -15.59
CA GLU A 163 -6.21 1.35 -17.03
C GLU A 163 -6.33 2.64 -17.86
N VAL A 164 -7.28 3.52 -17.51
CA VAL A 164 -7.57 4.75 -18.26
C VAL A 164 -6.54 5.85 -17.98
N LYS A 165 -5.89 5.85 -16.79
CA LYS A 165 -4.95 6.89 -16.34
C LYS A 165 -3.51 6.41 -16.17
N GLY A 166 -3.18 5.17 -16.52
CA GLY A 166 -1.85 4.57 -16.30
C GLY A 166 -0.67 5.37 -16.88
N GLY A 167 -0.87 6.04 -18.03
CA GLY A 167 0.14 6.91 -18.65
C GLY A 167 0.35 8.28 -17.99
N GLN A 168 -0.34 8.58 -16.88
CA GLN A 168 -0.28 9.85 -16.16
C GLN A 168 0.27 9.71 -14.73
N ASN A 169 0.71 8.51 -14.35
CA ASN A 169 1.24 8.19 -13.02
C ASN A 169 0.29 8.55 -11.87
N TRP A 170 -1.02 8.37 -12.06
CA TRP A 170 -2.01 8.63 -11.00
C TRP A 170 -1.97 7.52 -9.94
N VAL A 171 -2.06 6.28 -10.39
CA VAL A 171 -2.09 5.07 -9.58
C VAL A 171 -1.58 3.91 -10.42
N HIS A 172 -0.79 3.02 -9.82
CA HIS A 172 -0.26 1.82 -10.45
C HIS A 172 -0.57 0.58 -9.64
N GLU A 173 -0.75 -0.54 -10.32
CA GLU A 173 -0.78 -1.84 -9.69
C GLU A 173 0.63 -2.23 -9.21
N ASN A 174 0.76 -2.58 -7.93
CA ASN A 174 1.99 -3.10 -7.35
C ASN A 174 1.67 -4.33 -6.47
N GLY A 175 1.48 -5.47 -7.12
CA GLY A 175 1.07 -6.71 -6.47
C GLY A 175 -0.28 -6.56 -5.76
N LYS A 176 -0.30 -6.74 -4.42
CA LYS A 176 -1.49 -6.58 -3.58
C LYS A 176 -1.82 -5.13 -3.23
N LEU A 177 -1.01 -4.17 -3.68
CA LEU A 177 -1.13 -2.75 -3.36
C LEU A 177 -1.43 -1.91 -4.59
N TRP A 178 -2.18 -0.83 -4.38
CA TRP A 178 -2.18 0.34 -5.23
C TRP A 178 -1.02 1.24 -4.82
N TRP A 179 -0.21 1.67 -5.77
CA TRP A 179 0.90 2.60 -5.56
C TRP A 179 0.59 3.96 -6.19
N PHE A 180 0.77 5.03 -5.42
CA PHE A 180 0.51 6.41 -5.84
C PHE A 180 1.83 7.19 -5.92
N PRO A 181 2.45 7.31 -7.11
CA PRO A 181 3.74 8.01 -7.27
C PRO A 181 3.61 9.54 -7.23
N GLY A 182 2.42 10.08 -6.92
CA GLY A 182 2.15 11.51 -6.84
C GLY A 182 1.90 12.19 -8.18
N GLY A 183 1.71 11.45 -9.27
CA GLY A 183 1.41 12.02 -10.58
C GLY A 183 -0.02 12.54 -10.73
N GLY A 184 -0.22 13.37 -11.74
CA GLY A 184 -1.48 14.02 -12.09
C GLY A 184 -1.51 14.41 -13.57
N THR A 185 -2.67 14.81 -14.11
CA THR A 185 -2.79 15.12 -15.55
C THR A 185 -1.83 16.21 -16.01
N HIS A 186 -1.67 17.28 -15.21
CA HIS A 186 -0.78 18.41 -15.49
C HIS A 186 0.55 18.35 -14.73
N PHE A 187 0.78 17.27 -13.97
CA PHE A 187 2.01 17.04 -13.19
C PHE A 187 2.39 15.55 -13.23
N LYS A 188 2.55 15.02 -14.45
CA LYS A 188 2.79 13.57 -14.71
C LYS A 188 4.07 13.03 -14.05
N ARG A 189 5.07 13.90 -13.82
CA ARG A 189 6.36 13.55 -13.22
C ARG A 189 6.38 13.67 -11.69
N GLY A 190 5.25 14.03 -11.07
CA GLY A 190 5.09 14.14 -9.62
C GLY A 190 4.57 15.50 -9.18
N ALA A 191 3.86 15.53 -8.05
CA ALA A 191 3.25 16.73 -7.49
C ALA A 191 4.29 17.73 -6.92
N SER A 192 5.46 17.27 -6.45
CA SER A 192 6.47 18.13 -5.84
C SER A 192 6.97 19.24 -6.79
N GLU A 193 7.39 18.87 -8.00
CA GLU A 193 7.85 19.83 -9.03
C GLU A 193 6.73 20.83 -9.39
N TYR A 194 5.49 20.36 -9.40
CA TYR A 194 4.34 21.21 -9.66
C TYR A 194 4.07 22.20 -8.53
N ILE A 195 4.11 21.76 -7.28
CA ILE A 195 3.94 22.62 -6.09
C ILE A 195 5.04 23.69 -6.04
N GLU A 196 6.29 23.31 -6.28
CA GLU A 196 7.41 24.25 -6.34
C GLU A 196 7.21 25.28 -7.46
N ARG A 197 6.78 24.83 -8.65
CA ARG A 197 6.45 25.73 -9.75
C ARG A 197 5.33 26.69 -9.39
N LEU A 198 4.29 26.25 -8.69
CA LEU A 198 3.22 27.13 -8.23
C LEU A 198 3.74 28.18 -7.25
N GLY A 199 4.60 27.80 -6.30
CA GLY A 199 5.25 28.73 -5.38
C GLY A 199 6.08 29.80 -6.11
N ASN A 200 6.91 29.38 -7.06
CA ASN A 200 7.70 30.32 -7.87
C ASN A 200 6.81 31.27 -8.70
N MET A 201 5.67 30.78 -9.20
CA MET A 201 4.70 31.58 -9.95
C MET A 201 3.90 32.56 -9.06
N THR A 202 3.75 32.29 -7.76
CA THR A 202 3.03 33.20 -6.85
C THR A 202 3.92 34.29 -6.27
N THR A 203 5.15 33.97 -5.85
CA THR A 203 6.02 34.94 -5.14
C THR A 203 7.13 35.56 -5.98
N ASN A 204 7.31 35.16 -7.25
CA ASN A 204 8.43 35.58 -8.13
C ASN A 204 9.83 35.38 -7.50
N SER A 205 9.92 34.59 -6.42
CA SER A 205 11.12 34.23 -5.67
C SER A 205 11.18 32.71 -5.54
N THR A 206 12.37 32.13 -5.36
CA THR A 206 12.53 30.69 -5.11
C THR A 206 11.86 30.35 -3.78
N GLY A 207 10.69 29.73 -3.81
CA GLY A 207 9.91 29.52 -2.60
C GLY A 207 8.76 28.53 -2.77
N ASP A 208 8.41 27.89 -1.66
CA ASP A 208 7.23 27.05 -1.53
C ASP A 208 5.95 27.90 -1.38
N LEU A 209 4.77 27.27 -1.47
CA LEU A 209 3.48 27.94 -1.30
C LEU A 209 3.29 28.58 0.10
N ARG A 210 4.04 28.15 1.12
CA ARG A 210 3.99 28.77 2.46
C ARG A 210 4.51 30.20 2.42
N SER A 211 5.54 30.45 1.63
CA SER A 211 6.12 31.78 1.41
C SER A 211 5.11 32.76 0.78
N ALA A 212 4.12 32.22 0.06
CA ALA A 212 2.98 32.98 -0.48
C ALA A 212 1.84 33.20 0.53
N GLY A 213 1.98 32.71 1.77
CA GLY A 213 0.96 32.81 2.83
C GLY A 213 -0.14 31.75 2.74
N VAL A 214 0.04 30.69 1.95
CA VAL A 214 -0.98 29.64 1.77
C VAL A 214 -0.96 28.68 2.96
N VAL A 215 -2.13 28.49 3.59
CA VAL A 215 -2.31 27.60 4.75
C VAL A 215 -3.38 26.56 4.49
N GLN A 216 -4.50 26.95 3.87
CA GLN A 216 -5.62 26.08 3.53
C GLN A 216 -5.91 26.13 2.02
N VAL A 217 -6.03 24.96 1.41
CA VAL A 217 -6.30 24.80 -0.02
C VAL A 217 -7.57 23.99 -0.26
N LEU A 218 -8.42 24.48 -1.15
CA LEU A 218 -9.52 23.72 -1.72
C LEU A 218 -9.07 23.11 -3.06
N ASP A 219 -8.98 21.79 -3.13
CA ASP A 219 -8.55 21.07 -4.34
C ASP A 219 -9.77 20.52 -5.10
N VAL A 220 -10.15 21.22 -6.16
CA VAL A 220 -11.35 20.98 -6.97
C VAL A 220 -11.05 19.96 -8.06
N GLY A 221 -11.82 18.87 -8.11
CA GLY A 221 -11.61 17.80 -9.09
C GLY A 221 -10.28 17.07 -8.87
N CYS A 222 -9.94 16.82 -7.60
CA CYS A 222 -8.63 16.36 -7.13
C CYS A 222 -8.21 14.95 -7.61
N GLY A 223 -9.15 14.18 -8.17
CA GLY A 223 -8.96 12.78 -8.49
C GLY A 223 -8.59 11.95 -7.26
N VAL A 224 -7.39 11.35 -7.26
CA VAL A 224 -6.87 10.58 -6.11
C VAL A 224 -6.21 11.45 -5.04
N ALA A 225 -6.33 12.78 -5.13
CA ALA A 225 -5.79 13.77 -4.19
C ALA A 225 -4.25 13.79 -4.08
N SER A 226 -3.53 13.51 -5.17
CA SER A 226 -2.05 13.56 -5.21
C SER A 226 -1.48 14.93 -4.89
N PHE A 227 -2.12 16.02 -5.33
CA PHE A 227 -1.68 17.38 -5.01
C PHE A 227 -1.75 17.63 -3.49
N SER A 228 -2.91 17.36 -2.90
CA SER A 228 -3.15 17.42 -1.46
C SER A 228 -2.17 16.58 -0.64
N ALA A 229 -1.88 15.34 -1.06
CA ALA A 229 -0.96 14.43 -0.37
C ALA A 229 0.45 15.03 -0.20
N TYR A 230 0.92 15.78 -1.18
CA TYR A 230 2.27 16.37 -1.22
C TYR A 230 2.31 17.78 -0.62
N LEU A 231 1.16 18.36 -0.26
CA LEU A 231 1.07 19.59 0.53
C LEU A 231 1.15 19.33 2.04
N LEU A 232 0.78 18.13 2.51
CA LEU A 232 0.82 17.77 3.93
C LEU A 232 2.21 17.92 4.58
N PRO A 233 3.33 17.52 3.94
CA PRO A 233 4.67 17.75 4.49
C PRO A 233 5.06 19.24 4.58
N LEU A 234 4.37 20.10 3.83
CA LEU A 234 4.51 21.56 3.91
C LEU A 234 3.59 22.17 4.95
N ASP A 235 2.92 21.36 5.78
CA ASP A 235 1.99 21.83 6.81
C ASP A 235 0.80 22.63 6.24
N ILE A 236 0.46 22.38 4.97
CA ILE A 236 -0.67 22.99 4.27
C ILE A 236 -1.85 22.03 4.31
N HIS A 237 -2.94 22.46 4.92
CA HIS A 237 -4.16 21.66 5.00
C HIS A 237 -4.97 21.76 3.71
N THR A 238 -5.55 20.64 3.32
CA THR A 238 -6.29 20.54 2.08
C THR A 238 -7.65 19.91 2.30
N MET A 239 -8.64 20.44 1.60
CA MET A 239 -9.93 19.81 1.43
C MET A 239 -10.08 19.47 -0.04
N SER A 240 -10.06 18.18 -0.35
CA SER A 240 -10.11 17.69 -1.74
C SER A 240 -11.51 17.20 -2.07
N PHE A 241 -12.08 17.56 -3.22
CA PHE A 241 -13.35 16.96 -3.62
C PHE A 241 -13.43 16.66 -5.10
N ALA A 242 -14.24 15.65 -5.41
CA ALA A 242 -14.61 15.25 -6.75
C ALA A 242 -15.97 14.55 -6.71
N PRO A 243 -16.76 14.63 -7.79
CA PRO A 243 -18.00 13.89 -7.91
C PRO A 243 -17.76 12.38 -8.01
N LYS A 244 -18.77 11.59 -7.69
CA LYS A 244 -18.81 10.16 -8.06
C LYS A 244 -19.19 10.06 -9.54
N ASP A 245 -18.18 10.11 -10.42
CA ASP A 245 -18.35 10.07 -11.87
C ASP A 245 -18.00 8.70 -12.47
N GLY A 246 -18.04 8.60 -13.81
CA GLY A 246 -17.73 7.37 -14.54
C GLY A 246 -16.28 6.87 -14.46
N HIS A 247 -15.39 7.52 -13.69
CA HIS A 247 -14.04 6.98 -13.44
C HIS A 247 -13.93 6.23 -12.11
N GLU A 248 -15.05 6.08 -11.36
CA GLU A 248 -15.25 5.26 -10.16
C GLU A 248 -14.20 5.44 -9.02
N ASN A 249 -14.65 5.75 -7.80
CA ASN A 249 -13.88 5.58 -6.55
C ASN A 249 -12.59 6.41 -6.36
N GLN A 250 -12.45 7.51 -7.10
CA GLN A 250 -11.33 8.46 -6.97
C GLN A 250 -11.14 8.98 -5.54
N ILE A 251 -12.24 9.43 -4.90
CA ILE A 251 -12.22 9.95 -3.52
C ILE A 251 -12.01 8.82 -2.49
N GLN A 252 -12.45 7.60 -2.77
CA GLN A 252 -12.20 6.45 -1.90
C GLN A 252 -10.70 6.18 -1.76
N PHE A 253 -9.93 6.29 -2.86
CA PHE A 253 -8.47 6.19 -2.79
C PHE A 253 -7.87 7.28 -1.89
N ALA A 254 -8.33 8.53 -2.00
CA ALA A 254 -7.82 9.61 -1.14
C ALA A 254 -8.08 9.33 0.36
N LEU A 255 -9.28 8.86 0.70
CA LEU A 255 -9.67 8.51 2.06
C LEU A 255 -8.88 7.30 2.60
N GLU A 256 -8.70 6.25 1.80
CA GLU A 256 -7.88 5.08 2.15
C GLU A 256 -6.40 5.44 2.38
N ARG A 257 -5.89 6.45 1.68
CA ARG A 257 -4.53 7.00 1.87
C ARG A 257 -4.38 7.88 3.11
N GLY A 258 -5.49 8.24 3.76
CA GLY A 258 -5.52 9.16 4.89
C GLY A 258 -5.39 10.63 4.51
N ILE A 259 -5.91 11.01 3.33
CA ILE A 259 -5.90 12.39 2.79
C ILE A 259 -7.31 12.98 2.89
N GLY A 260 -7.40 14.25 3.29
CA GLY A 260 -8.67 14.93 3.46
C GLY A 260 -9.45 15.08 2.15
N ALA A 261 -10.57 14.37 2.06
CA ALA A 261 -11.39 14.33 0.87
C ALA A 261 -12.90 14.13 1.16
N MET A 262 -13.76 14.57 0.24
CA MET A 262 -15.22 14.41 0.31
C MET A 262 -15.80 14.27 -1.10
N ILE A 263 -16.91 13.54 -1.23
CA ILE A 263 -17.68 13.49 -2.48
C ILE A 263 -18.49 14.78 -2.58
N SER A 264 -18.18 15.62 -3.56
CA SER A 264 -18.86 16.89 -3.79
C SER A 264 -18.62 17.38 -5.23
N VAL A 265 -19.43 18.34 -5.67
CA VAL A 265 -19.35 18.93 -7.01
C VAL A 265 -19.72 20.42 -6.96
N LEU A 266 -19.16 21.21 -7.88
CA LEU A 266 -19.61 22.56 -8.17
C LEU A 266 -20.67 22.51 -9.28
N ALA A 267 -21.94 22.66 -8.91
CA ALA A 267 -23.07 22.54 -9.85
C ALA A 267 -24.13 23.65 -9.65
N THR A 268 -25.14 23.42 -8.83
CA THR A 268 -26.27 24.34 -8.60
C THR A 268 -26.36 24.86 -7.16
N LYS A 269 -25.73 24.17 -6.21
CA LYS A 269 -25.65 24.55 -4.79
C LYS A 269 -24.27 25.11 -4.41
N GLN A 270 -24.25 25.97 -3.39
CA GLN A 270 -23.03 26.42 -2.74
C GLN A 270 -22.30 25.25 -2.07
N LEU A 271 -20.98 25.31 -2.04
CA LEU A 271 -20.20 24.37 -1.25
C LEU A 271 -20.44 24.61 0.25
N PRO A 272 -20.43 23.55 1.08
CA PRO A 272 -20.81 23.61 2.49
C PRO A 272 -19.72 24.21 3.39
N TYR A 273 -18.98 25.18 2.86
CA TYR A 273 -17.90 25.91 3.53
C TYR A 273 -18.31 27.38 3.69
N PRO A 274 -17.87 28.06 4.76
CA PRO A 274 -18.16 29.46 4.96
C PRO A 274 -17.43 30.33 3.93
N GLY A 275 -17.85 31.59 3.80
CA GLY A 275 -17.09 32.54 3.00
C GLY A 275 -15.70 32.79 3.61
N ASN A 276 -14.72 33.18 2.79
CA ASN A 276 -13.34 33.43 3.21
C ASN A 276 -12.71 32.23 3.94
N SER A 277 -12.90 31.01 3.42
CA SER A 277 -12.37 29.78 4.02
C SER A 277 -10.91 29.51 3.65
N PHE A 278 -10.55 29.72 2.37
CA PHE A 278 -9.30 29.22 1.79
C PHE A 278 -8.39 30.34 1.30
N GLU A 279 -7.07 30.18 1.48
CA GLU A 279 -6.07 31.04 0.84
C GLU A 279 -5.80 30.64 -0.61
N MET A 280 -6.14 29.43 -1.01
CA MET A 280 -6.00 28.98 -2.39
C MET A 280 -7.13 28.03 -2.81
N VAL A 281 -7.63 28.23 -4.03
CA VAL A 281 -8.49 27.27 -4.72
C VAL A 281 -7.72 26.77 -5.94
N HIS A 282 -7.52 25.46 -6.00
CA HIS A 282 -6.75 24.79 -7.03
C HIS A 282 -7.66 23.93 -7.90
N CYS A 283 -7.50 24.04 -9.22
CA CYS A 283 -8.12 23.14 -10.20
C CYS A 283 -7.07 22.72 -11.25
N SER A 284 -6.87 21.42 -11.38
CA SER A 284 -6.00 20.83 -12.41
C SER A 284 -6.82 19.86 -13.27
N ARG A 285 -7.25 20.34 -14.45
CA ARG A 285 -8.18 19.63 -15.34
C ARG A 285 -9.45 19.12 -14.63
N CYS A 286 -10.02 19.95 -13.74
CA CYS A 286 -11.17 19.59 -12.92
C CYS A 286 -12.50 19.42 -13.68
N ARG A 287 -12.53 19.65 -15.00
CA ARG A 287 -13.75 19.59 -15.85
C ARG A 287 -14.88 20.50 -15.38
N VAL A 288 -14.51 21.64 -14.80
CA VAL A 288 -15.44 22.71 -14.43
C VAL A 288 -15.39 23.80 -15.49
N ASP A 289 -16.54 24.11 -16.08
CA ASP A 289 -16.70 25.17 -17.08
C ASP A 289 -16.89 26.52 -16.40
N TRP A 290 -15.80 27.05 -15.83
CA TRP A 290 -15.76 28.29 -15.05
C TRP A 290 -16.34 29.54 -15.74
N HIS A 291 -16.46 29.52 -17.07
CA HIS A 291 -16.91 30.65 -17.90
C HIS A 291 -18.41 30.64 -18.20
N GLU A 292 -19.10 29.52 -17.96
CA GLU A 292 -20.52 29.38 -18.25
C GLU A 292 -21.39 30.09 -17.21
N ASN A 293 -22.66 30.32 -17.57
CA ASN A 293 -23.67 30.89 -16.69
C ASN A 293 -23.19 32.18 -15.98
N ASP A 294 -22.59 33.09 -16.75
CA ASP A 294 -22.06 34.36 -16.25
C ASP A 294 -21.02 34.20 -15.12
N GLY A 295 -20.26 33.11 -15.17
CA GLY A 295 -19.20 32.82 -14.21
C GLY A 295 -19.71 32.51 -12.80
N ILE A 296 -20.95 32.04 -12.64
CA ILE A 296 -21.55 31.74 -11.33
C ILE A 296 -20.66 30.83 -10.45
N LEU A 297 -19.95 29.87 -11.06
CA LEU A 297 -19.01 28.99 -10.34
C LEU A 297 -17.76 29.74 -9.86
N LEU A 298 -17.27 30.72 -10.63
CA LEU A 298 -16.18 31.60 -10.19
C LEU A 298 -16.62 32.54 -9.06
N LYS A 299 -17.88 32.97 -9.06
CA LYS A 299 -18.46 33.78 -7.97
C LYS A 299 -18.55 32.99 -6.66
N GLU A 300 -18.81 31.69 -6.73
CA GLU A 300 -18.69 30.79 -5.57
C GLU A 300 -17.25 30.65 -5.08
N VAL A 301 -16.29 30.50 -6.01
CA VAL A 301 -14.86 30.53 -5.64
C VAL A 301 -14.47 31.87 -5.01
N ASP A 302 -15.03 32.99 -5.49
CA ASP A 302 -14.81 34.30 -4.89
C ASP A 302 -15.33 34.37 -3.46
N ARG A 303 -16.50 33.81 -3.18
CA ARG A 303 -17.06 33.71 -1.82
C ARG A 303 -16.10 32.94 -0.91
N LEU A 304 -15.53 31.84 -1.39
CA LEU A 304 -14.69 30.93 -0.62
C LEU A 304 -13.25 31.42 -0.41
N LEU A 305 -12.71 32.19 -1.36
CA LEU A 305 -11.37 32.75 -1.27
C LEU A 305 -11.28 33.90 -0.27
N ARG A 306 -10.29 33.82 0.61
CA ARG A 306 -9.89 34.95 1.47
C ARG A 306 -9.35 36.11 0.63
N PRO A 307 -9.40 37.35 1.12
CA PRO A 307 -8.65 38.47 0.54
C PRO A 307 -7.17 38.12 0.36
N ASN A 308 -6.57 38.54 -0.76
CA ASN A 308 -5.23 38.13 -1.22
C ASN A 308 -5.06 36.62 -1.50
N GLY A 309 -6.16 35.86 -1.56
CA GLY A 309 -6.15 34.45 -1.93
C GLY A 309 -5.94 34.21 -3.42
N TYR A 310 -5.50 33.00 -3.76
CA TYR A 310 -5.10 32.61 -5.11
C TYR A 310 -6.09 31.63 -5.75
N PHE A 311 -6.48 31.90 -6.99
CA PHE A 311 -7.13 30.90 -7.84
C PHE A 311 -6.13 30.35 -8.84
N VAL A 312 -5.87 29.04 -8.78
CA VAL A 312 -4.93 28.34 -9.66
C VAL A 312 -5.71 27.45 -10.62
N TYR A 313 -5.60 27.73 -11.92
CA TYR A 313 -6.25 26.97 -12.97
C TYR A 313 -5.22 26.39 -13.95
N SER A 314 -5.09 25.08 -13.95
CA SER A 314 -4.25 24.31 -14.87
C SER A 314 -5.12 23.53 -15.84
N ALA A 315 -5.27 24.02 -17.08
CA ALA A 315 -6.16 23.41 -18.08
C ALA A 315 -5.89 23.89 -19.53
N PRO A 316 -6.35 23.15 -20.57
CA PRO A 316 -6.21 23.53 -21.99
C PRO A 316 -6.63 24.96 -22.36
N PRO A 317 -7.76 25.51 -21.87
CA PRO A 317 -8.14 26.90 -22.16
C PRO A 317 -7.08 27.93 -21.77
N ALA A 318 -6.20 27.61 -20.82
CA ALA A 318 -5.13 28.52 -20.43
C ALA A 318 -4.02 28.65 -21.48
N TYR A 319 -3.83 27.68 -22.39
CA TYR A 319 -2.63 27.62 -23.24
C TYR A 319 -2.83 27.13 -24.69
N ARG A 320 -3.92 26.41 -25.03
CA ARG A 320 -4.14 25.93 -26.40
C ARG A 320 -4.73 27.02 -27.30
N LYS A 321 -4.31 27.01 -28.58
CA LYS A 321 -4.75 27.96 -29.62
C LYS A 321 -5.83 27.39 -30.55
N ASP A 322 -6.45 26.25 -30.21
CA ASP A 322 -7.56 25.68 -31.00
C ASP A 322 -8.74 26.65 -31.00
N LYS A 323 -9.61 26.63 -32.04
CA LYS A 323 -10.59 27.70 -32.30
C LYS A 323 -11.49 28.09 -31.11
N ASP A 324 -11.86 27.16 -30.24
CA ASP A 324 -12.79 27.40 -29.13
C ASP A 324 -12.11 27.90 -27.84
N PHE A 325 -10.84 27.55 -27.61
CA PHE A 325 -10.13 27.89 -26.37
C PHE A 325 -9.84 29.39 -26.17
N PRO A 326 -9.48 30.18 -27.21
CA PRO A 326 -9.36 31.63 -27.11
C PRO A 326 -10.65 32.30 -26.64
N ILE A 327 -11.81 31.85 -27.13
CA ILE A 327 -13.12 32.42 -26.75
C ILE A 327 -13.42 32.13 -25.27
N ILE A 328 -13.18 30.89 -24.84
CA ILE A 328 -13.34 30.50 -23.42
C ILE A 328 -12.41 31.34 -22.54
N TRP A 329 -11.14 31.49 -22.95
CA TRP A 329 -10.15 32.28 -22.23
C TRP A 329 -10.55 33.77 -22.12
N GLU A 330 -11.03 34.37 -23.21
CA GLU A 330 -11.52 35.75 -23.21
C GLU A 330 -12.70 35.94 -22.26
N LYS A 331 -13.67 35.01 -22.26
CA LYS A 331 -14.78 35.05 -21.29
C LYS A 331 -14.29 34.99 -19.84
N LEU A 332 -13.35 34.08 -19.54
CA LEU A 332 -12.75 33.98 -18.21
C LEU A 332 -12.05 35.29 -17.79
N ILE A 333 -11.25 35.87 -18.69
CA ILE A 333 -10.58 37.15 -18.42
C ILE A 333 -11.61 38.27 -18.21
N ASN A 334 -12.68 38.34 -18.99
CA ASN A 334 -13.71 39.36 -18.81
C ASN A 334 -14.42 39.22 -17.46
N ILE A 335 -14.83 38.00 -17.06
CA ILE A 335 -15.49 37.73 -15.78
C ILE A 335 -14.54 38.03 -14.61
N THR A 336 -13.32 37.51 -14.65
CA THR A 336 -12.32 37.73 -13.58
C THR A 336 -11.94 39.20 -13.46
N SER A 337 -11.79 39.94 -14.57
CA SER A 337 -11.55 41.38 -14.57
C SER A 337 -12.75 42.17 -14.03
N ALA A 338 -13.98 41.76 -14.34
CA ALA A 338 -15.20 42.36 -13.77
C ALA A 338 -15.26 42.20 -12.24
N MET A 339 -14.76 41.08 -11.71
CA MET A 339 -14.60 40.85 -10.25
C MET A 339 -13.29 41.44 -9.68
N CYS A 340 -12.54 42.17 -10.50
CA CYS A 340 -11.27 42.82 -10.17
C CYS A 340 -10.12 41.88 -9.78
N TRP A 341 -10.21 40.59 -10.12
CA TRP A 341 -9.10 39.66 -9.93
C TRP A 341 -7.94 40.03 -10.86
N LYS A 342 -6.71 39.92 -10.35
CA LYS A 342 -5.51 40.20 -11.14
C LYS A 342 -4.86 38.89 -11.57
N LEU A 343 -4.64 38.72 -12.87
CA LEU A 343 -3.82 37.61 -13.39
C LEU A 343 -2.35 37.93 -13.09
N ILE A 344 -1.74 37.19 -12.16
CA ILE A 344 -0.36 37.43 -11.71
C ILE A 344 0.67 36.56 -12.42
N ALA A 345 0.25 35.37 -12.88
CA ALA A 345 1.13 34.46 -13.59
C ALA A 345 0.36 33.67 -14.65
N LYS A 346 1.01 33.47 -15.78
CA LYS A 346 0.56 32.57 -16.86
C LYS A 346 1.80 31.90 -17.44
N HIS A 347 2.00 30.64 -17.09
CA HIS A 347 3.19 29.89 -17.50
C HIS A 347 2.85 28.43 -17.81
N VAL A 348 3.39 27.92 -18.91
CA VAL A 348 3.16 26.56 -19.42
C VAL A 348 1.66 26.28 -19.65
N GLN A 349 0.98 25.62 -18.71
CA GLN A 349 -0.43 25.22 -18.79
C GLN A 349 -1.25 25.74 -17.60
N THR A 350 -0.66 26.65 -16.82
CA THR A 350 -1.20 27.11 -15.53
C THR A 350 -1.34 28.63 -15.55
N ALA A 351 -2.47 29.10 -15.04
CA ALA A 351 -2.72 30.51 -14.78
C ALA A 351 -3.09 30.71 -13.31
N ILE A 352 -2.62 31.81 -12.73
CA ILE A 352 -2.85 32.16 -11.33
C ILE A 352 -3.43 33.57 -11.26
N TRP A 353 -4.59 33.68 -10.64
CA TRP A 353 -5.21 34.95 -10.28
C TRP A 353 -5.08 35.18 -8.78
N ILE A 354 -4.97 36.44 -8.39
CA ILE A 354 -5.11 36.88 -7.01
C ILE A 354 -6.39 37.70 -6.85
N LYS A 355 -7.16 37.38 -5.80
CA LYS A 355 -8.29 38.18 -5.34
C LYS A 355 -7.73 39.36 -4.53
N PRO A 356 -7.83 40.61 -5.02
CA PRO A 356 -7.29 41.75 -4.28
C PRO A 356 -8.02 41.96 -2.95
N GLU A 357 -7.31 42.46 -1.96
CA GLU A 357 -7.88 42.94 -0.70
C GLU A 357 -8.59 44.31 -0.85
N ASP A 358 -8.15 45.13 -1.80
CA ASP A 358 -8.79 46.42 -2.09
C ASP A 358 -10.09 46.23 -2.88
N GLU A 359 -11.21 46.58 -2.25
CA GLU A 359 -12.57 46.51 -2.80
C GLU A 359 -12.92 47.73 -3.69
N SER A 360 -12.07 48.76 -3.79
CA SER A 360 -12.36 50.00 -4.54
C SER A 360 -12.76 49.75 -6.00
N CYS A 361 -12.08 48.80 -6.65
CA CYS A 361 -12.38 48.40 -8.02
C CYS A 361 -13.75 47.69 -8.12
N ARG A 362 -14.09 46.85 -7.14
CA ARG A 362 -15.35 46.10 -7.13
C ARG A 362 -16.53 47.02 -6.90
N GLN A 363 -16.39 47.99 -5.99
CA GLN A 363 -17.39 49.02 -5.78
C GLN A 363 -17.62 49.81 -7.06
N LYS A 364 -16.56 50.27 -7.73
CA LYS A 364 -16.67 50.98 -9.01
C LYS A 364 -17.37 50.14 -10.08
N ASN A 365 -17.01 48.86 -10.23
CA ASN A 365 -17.64 47.97 -11.21
C ASN A 365 -19.11 47.70 -10.88
N ALA A 366 -19.46 47.65 -9.59
CA ALA A 366 -20.85 47.56 -9.14
C ALA A 366 -21.65 48.83 -9.48
N ASP A 367 -21.09 50.01 -9.21
CA ASP A 367 -21.72 51.31 -9.53
C ASP A 367 -21.94 51.48 -11.04
N MET A 368 -21.08 50.88 -11.87
CA MET A 368 -21.19 50.85 -13.33
C MET A 368 -22.16 49.77 -13.86
N GLY A 369 -22.76 48.95 -12.99
CA GLY A 369 -23.64 47.85 -13.38
C GLY A 369 -22.94 46.67 -14.08
N ILE A 370 -21.61 46.60 -14.00
CA ILE A 370 -20.80 45.50 -14.55
C ILE A 370 -20.81 44.29 -13.61
N LEU A 371 -20.92 44.53 -12.30
CA LEU A 371 -20.86 43.51 -11.26
C LEU A 371 -22.11 43.56 -10.37
N ASN A 372 -22.80 42.43 -10.22
CA ASN A 372 -23.95 42.32 -9.32
C ASN A 372 -23.49 42.08 -7.88
N ILE A 373 -24.02 42.85 -6.93
CA ILE A 373 -23.76 42.69 -5.50
C ILE A 373 -24.87 41.89 -4.84
N CYS A 374 -24.50 40.96 -3.96
CA CYS A 374 -25.47 40.17 -3.23
C CYS A 374 -26.19 41.00 -2.16
N ASP A 375 -27.50 40.77 -2.01
CA ASP A 375 -28.26 41.35 -0.91
C ASP A 375 -27.71 40.86 0.44
N PRO A 376 -27.67 41.73 1.48
CA PRO A 376 -27.34 41.32 2.83
C PRO A 376 -28.46 40.43 3.39
N GLY A 377 -28.35 39.12 3.18
CA GLY A 377 -29.29 38.08 3.60
C GLY A 377 -28.60 36.75 3.89
N ASP A 378 -29.37 35.82 4.47
CA ASP A 378 -28.97 34.73 5.38
C ASP A 378 -27.64 33.96 5.13
N THR A 379 -27.02 33.56 6.23
CA THR A 379 -25.59 33.25 6.37
C THR A 379 -25.19 31.78 6.18
N SER A 380 -26.15 30.86 6.09
CA SER A 380 -25.88 29.42 5.98
C SER A 380 -25.72 28.99 4.53
N SER A 381 -24.58 28.35 4.22
CA SER A 381 -24.31 27.76 2.90
C SER A 381 -24.83 26.33 2.74
N TRP A 382 -25.48 25.76 3.77
CA TRP A 382 -25.98 24.38 3.71
C TRP A 382 -27.13 24.24 2.72
N GLN A 383 -26.89 23.51 1.63
CA GLN A 383 -27.83 23.29 0.52
C GLN A 383 -28.37 24.58 -0.14
N ALA A 384 -27.74 25.73 0.12
CA ALA A 384 -28.13 27.01 -0.46
C ALA A 384 -27.87 27.02 -1.98
N PRO A 385 -28.75 27.62 -2.79
CA PRO A 385 -28.50 27.76 -4.22
C PRO A 385 -27.29 28.67 -4.47
N LEU A 386 -26.58 28.43 -5.57
CA LEU A 386 -25.54 29.33 -6.03
C LEU A 386 -26.11 30.73 -6.31
N MET A 387 -25.34 31.74 -5.95
CA MET A 387 -25.70 33.13 -6.17
C MET A 387 -24.91 33.72 -7.33
N ASN A 388 -25.58 34.37 -8.28
CA ASN A 388 -24.93 35.02 -9.40
C ASN A 388 -24.48 36.47 -9.09
N CYS A 389 -23.91 36.68 -7.90
CA CYS A 389 -23.49 37.98 -7.38
C CYS A 389 -22.21 37.83 -6.54
N VAL A 390 -21.54 38.95 -6.26
CA VAL A 390 -20.34 39.02 -5.41
C VAL A 390 -20.68 39.76 -4.12
N ARG A 391 -20.08 39.32 -3.00
CA ARG A 391 -20.20 40.01 -1.71
C ARG A 391 -19.11 41.07 -1.59
N LEU A 392 -19.50 42.32 -1.34
CA LEU A 392 -18.57 43.38 -1.00
C LEU A 392 -18.25 43.33 0.50
N ASN A 393 -16.97 43.39 0.83
CA ASN A 393 -16.54 43.66 2.20
C ASN A 393 -16.58 45.17 2.46
N THR A 394 -17.78 45.73 2.62
CA THR A 394 -17.99 47.19 2.79
C THR A 394 -17.43 47.76 4.10
N ASP A 395 -16.93 46.91 4.99
CA ASP A 395 -16.46 47.30 6.32
C ASP A 395 -15.05 46.76 6.55
N GLN A 396 -14.03 47.54 6.20
CA GLN A 396 -12.61 47.19 6.39
C GLN A 396 -12.29 46.87 7.86
N SER A 397 -13.10 47.34 8.82
CA SER A 397 -13.00 46.99 10.23
C SER A 397 -13.33 45.51 10.55
N LYS A 398 -13.96 44.79 9.60
CA LYS A 398 -14.35 43.38 9.73
C LYS A 398 -13.32 42.38 9.16
N ILE A 399 -12.30 42.84 8.43
CA ILE A 399 -11.27 41.95 7.89
C ILE A 399 -10.17 41.76 8.95
N GLN A 400 -10.31 40.74 9.77
CA GLN A 400 -9.28 40.39 10.74
C GLN A 400 -8.14 39.64 10.03
N LYS A 401 -6.93 40.20 10.07
CA LYS A 401 -5.73 39.51 9.58
C LYS A 401 -5.42 38.33 10.50
N LEU A 402 -5.51 37.12 9.96
CA LEU A 402 -5.18 35.90 10.70
C LEU A 402 -3.67 35.75 10.87
N PRO A 403 -3.20 35.22 12.00
CA PRO A 403 -1.79 34.98 12.25
C PRO A 403 -1.27 33.77 11.46
N SER A 404 0.00 33.40 11.69
CA SER A 404 0.60 32.20 11.11
C SER A 404 -0.11 30.93 11.60
N ARG A 405 -0.04 29.83 10.84
CA ARG A 405 -0.78 28.59 11.16
C ARG A 405 -0.61 28.09 12.61
N PRO A 406 0.61 28.02 13.19
CA PRO A 406 0.76 27.54 14.57
C PRO A 406 0.02 28.39 15.60
N GLU A 407 -0.13 29.69 15.33
CA GLU A 407 -0.79 30.65 16.21
C GLU A 407 -2.32 30.66 16.00
N ARG A 408 -2.81 30.31 14.81
CA ARG A 408 -4.24 30.33 14.47
C ARG A 408 -5.08 29.44 15.39
N LEU A 409 -4.54 28.31 15.84
CA LEU A 409 -5.28 27.36 16.69
C LEU A 409 -5.77 27.96 18.01
N LEU A 410 -5.04 28.91 18.59
CA LEU A 410 -5.36 29.57 19.87
C LEU A 410 -5.79 31.02 19.68
N PHE A 411 -5.87 31.48 18.43
CA PHE A 411 -6.25 32.83 18.10
C PHE A 411 -7.74 33.07 18.35
N TYR A 412 -8.06 34.05 19.18
CA TYR A 412 -9.43 34.50 19.38
C TYR A 412 -9.88 35.37 18.19
N SER A 413 -10.62 34.78 17.25
CA SER A 413 -11.08 35.46 16.05
C SER A 413 -12.37 36.27 16.28
N ARG A 414 -12.62 37.27 15.43
CA ARG A 414 -13.84 38.08 15.44
C ARG A 414 -15.09 37.24 15.19
N SER A 415 -14.97 36.11 14.48
CA SER A 415 -16.05 35.15 14.29
C SER A 415 -16.61 34.64 15.62
N LEU A 416 -15.77 34.45 16.65
CA LEU A 416 -16.20 34.10 18.01
C LEU A 416 -17.01 35.22 18.67
N GLU A 417 -16.58 36.47 18.51
CA GLU A 417 -17.30 37.62 19.05
C GLU A 417 -18.68 37.81 18.39
N ILE A 418 -18.77 37.59 17.07
CA ILE A 418 -20.03 37.68 16.31
C ILE A 418 -21.07 36.68 16.83
N ILE A 419 -20.62 35.48 17.23
CA ILE A 419 -21.50 34.45 17.81
C ILE A 419 -21.63 34.57 19.34
N GLY A 420 -21.12 35.65 19.95
CA GLY A 420 -21.29 35.96 21.37
C GLY A 420 -20.42 35.12 22.33
N VAL A 421 -19.35 34.49 21.86
CA VAL A 421 -18.41 33.74 22.70
C VAL A 421 -17.35 34.69 23.26
N THR A 422 -17.07 34.65 24.57
CA THR A 422 -16.04 35.47 25.21
C THR A 422 -14.65 34.83 25.11
N PRO A 423 -13.55 35.60 25.21
CA PRO A 423 -12.19 35.05 25.24
C PRO A 423 -11.98 34.03 26.36
N GLU A 424 -12.55 34.28 27.53
CA GLU A 424 -12.49 33.36 28.68
C GLU A 424 -13.20 32.04 28.39
N LYS A 425 -14.41 32.09 27.81
CA LYS A 425 -15.16 30.88 27.44
C LYS A 425 -14.41 30.06 26.39
N PHE A 426 -13.78 30.72 25.42
CA PHE A 426 -12.98 30.06 24.40
C PHE A 426 -11.74 29.38 24.98
N GLU A 427 -11.03 30.05 25.89
CA GLU A 427 -9.85 29.47 26.53
C GLU A 427 -10.20 28.31 27.47
N ASN A 428 -11.28 28.43 28.24
CA ASN A 428 -11.79 27.33 29.08
C ASN A 428 -12.15 26.11 28.22
N ASN A 429 -12.80 26.31 27.07
CA ASN A 429 -13.10 25.22 26.14
C ASN A 429 -11.83 24.56 25.57
N ASN A 430 -10.78 25.34 25.28
CA ASN A 430 -9.49 24.79 24.84
C ASN A 430 -8.84 23.93 25.92
N GLN A 431 -8.86 24.38 27.19
CA GLN A 431 -8.31 23.64 28.31
C GLN A 431 -9.10 22.36 28.57
N PHE A 432 -10.43 22.45 28.57
CA PHE A 432 -11.32 21.30 28.68
C PHE A 432 -10.98 20.21 27.65
N TRP A 433 -10.92 20.55 26.36
CA TRP A 433 -10.62 19.56 25.32
C TRP A 433 -9.22 18.97 25.41
N ARG A 434 -8.22 19.75 25.82
CA ARG A 434 -6.86 19.21 26.09
C ARG A 434 -6.89 18.14 27.17
N ASP A 435 -7.67 18.35 28.23
CA ASP A 435 -7.76 17.39 29.33
C ASP A 435 -8.60 16.17 28.94
N GLN A 436 -9.72 16.35 28.24
CA GLN A 436 -10.56 15.23 27.78
C GLN A 436 -9.82 14.34 26.78
N VAL A 437 -9.13 14.91 25.78
CA VAL A 437 -8.39 14.13 24.77
C VAL A 437 -7.28 13.28 25.42
N ARG A 438 -6.60 13.79 26.46
CA ARG A 438 -5.62 12.98 27.21
C ARG A 438 -6.27 11.77 27.88
N LYS A 439 -7.47 11.93 28.44
CA LYS A 439 -8.23 10.84 29.07
C LYS A 439 -8.71 9.84 28.02
N TYR A 440 -9.25 10.30 26.90
CA TYR A 440 -9.66 9.45 25.78
C TYR A 440 -8.52 8.56 25.28
N TRP A 441 -7.31 9.12 25.07
CA TRP A 441 -6.16 8.31 24.67
C TRP A 441 -5.78 7.25 25.70
N SER A 442 -5.93 7.55 26.99
CA SER A 442 -5.70 6.56 28.06
C SER A 442 -6.73 5.43 28.04
N PHE A 443 -7.98 5.70 27.66
CA PHE A 443 -9.04 4.70 27.61
C PHE A 443 -8.95 3.82 26.37
N LEU A 444 -8.60 4.40 25.21
CA LEU A 444 -8.45 3.65 23.97
C LEU A 444 -7.31 2.64 24.04
N GLY A 445 -6.22 2.95 24.76
CA GLY A 445 -5.10 2.02 24.96
C GLY A 445 -4.37 1.64 23.67
N VAL A 446 -4.47 2.46 22.62
CA VAL A 446 -3.85 2.21 21.31
C VAL A 446 -2.70 3.17 21.02
N GLU A 447 -1.79 2.76 20.12
CA GLU A 447 -0.77 3.64 19.58
C GLU A 447 -1.42 4.77 18.79
N LYS A 448 -1.02 6.03 19.03
CA LYS A 448 -1.56 7.20 18.32
C LYS A 448 -1.45 7.13 16.80
N THR A 449 -0.42 6.44 16.29
CA THR A 449 -0.17 6.23 14.85
C THR A 449 -1.12 5.22 14.20
N SER A 450 -1.92 4.49 15.00
CA SER A 450 -2.94 3.57 14.51
C SER A 450 -4.23 4.28 14.05
N ILE A 451 -4.43 5.53 14.48
CA ILE A 451 -5.58 6.37 14.11
C ILE A 451 -5.09 7.47 13.17
N ARG A 452 -5.73 7.62 12.01
CA ARG A 452 -5.40 8.66 11.03
C ARG A 452 -6.61 9.51 10.68
N ASN A 453 -7.69 8.90 10.22
CA ASN A 453 -8.89 9.60 9.78
C ASN A 453 -9.87 9.72 10.95
N ILE A 454 -10.09 10.95 11.41
CA ILE A 454 -11.00 11.26 12.51
C ILE A 454 -12.13 12.14 11.98
N MET A 455 -13.35 11.93 12.48
CA MET A 455 -14.45 12.86 12.29
C MET A 455 -14.96 13.31 13.64
N ASP A 456 -14.98 14.62 13.83
CA ASP A 456 -15.67 15.26 14.94
C ASP A 456 -17.06 15.63 14.46
N MET A 457 -18.05 14.84 14.85
CA MET A 457 -19.41 14.90 14.30
C MET A 457 -20.18 16.12 14.78
N ASN A 458 -19.74 16.73 15.88
CA ASN A 458 -20.24 18.00 16.41
C ASN A 458 -19.09 18.83 16.97
N ALA A 459 -18.39 19.54 16.07
CA ALA A 459 -17.11 20.16 16.38
C ALA A 459 -17.19 21.44 17.21
N ASN A 460 -18.37 22.04 17.35
CA ASN A 460 -18.57 23.32 18.05
C ASN A 460 -17.52 24.37 17.59
N TYR A 461 -16.57 24.78 18.45
CA TYR A 461 -15.49 25.73 18.09
C TYR A 461 -14.19 25.08 17.56
N GLY A 462 -14.16 23.76 17.36
CA GLY A 462 -12.97 23.00 16.95
C GLY A 462 -11.99 22.69 18.09
N GLY A 463 -12.45 22.69 19.35
CA GLY A 463 -11.60 22.47 20.52
C GLY A 463 -10.99 21.06 20.57
N PHE A 464 -11.77 20.03 20.23
CA PHE A 464 -11.30 18.64 20.13
C PHE A 464 -10.18 18.51 19.07
N ALA A 465 -10.40 19.06 17.87
CA ALA A 465 -9.38 19.06 16.83
C ALA A 465 -8.12 19.86 17.19
N MET A 466 -8.27 20.99 17.91
CA MET A 466 -7.12 21.72 18.43
C MET A 466 -6.30 20.88 19.41
N ALA A 467 -6.95 20.13 20.31
CA ALA A 467 -6.27 19.28 21.28
C ALA A 467 -5.49 18.12 20.62
N LEU A 468 -5.87 17.72 19.40
CA LEU A 468 -5.21 16.68 18.59
C LEU A 468 -4.24 17.24 17.53
N SER A 469 -4.03 18.56 17.48
CA SER A 469 -3.25 19.22 16.41
C SER A 469 -1.78 18.78 16.32
N THR A 470 -1.22 18.21 17.39
CA THR A 470 0.16 17.68 17.44
C THR A 470 0.26 16.22 17.02
N ASP A 471 -0.89 15.51 16.92
CA ASP A 471 -0.94 14.12 16.49
C ASP A 471 -1.00 14.05 14.95
N PRO A 472 -0.46 12.99 14.32
CA PRO A 472 -0.41 12.86 12.86
C PRO A 472 -1.77 12.44 12.26
N VAL A 473 -2.85 13.09 12.69
CA VAL A 473 -4.24 12.80 12.34
C VAL A 473 -4.79 13.82 11.34
N TRP A 474 -5.84 13.44 10.62
CA TRP A 474 -6.66 14.34 9.83
C TRP A 474 -8.07 14.32 10.40
N ILE A 475 -8.64 15.50 10.65
CA ILE A 475 -9.92 15.64 11.32
C ILE A 475 -10.88 16.37 10.39
N MET A 476 -12.00 15.72 10.06
CA MET A 476 -13.15 16.36 9.46
C MET A 476 -14.04 16.92 10.57
N ASN A 477 -14.09 18.23 10.70
CA ASN A 477 -14.90 18.91 11.72
C ASN A 477 -16.30 19.21 11.18
N ILE A 478 -17.32 18.57 11.73
CA ILE A 478 -18.70 18.75 11.28
C ILE A 478 -19.44 19.70 12.22
N VAL A 479 -20.13 20.67 11.62
CA VAL A 479 -21.06 21.55 12.34
C VAL A 479 -22.48 21.17 11.90
N PRO A 480 -23.32 20.61 12.80
CA PRO A 480 -24.71 20.32 12.47
C PRO A 480 -25.42 21.59 11.99
N TYR A 481 -26.16 21.52 10.89
CA TYR A 481 -26.75 22.74 10.30
C TYR A 481 -27.81 23.41 11.20
N THR A 482 -28.38 22.66 12.16
CA THR A 482 -29.36 23.11 13.14
C THR A 482 -28.74 23.84 14.34
N THR A 483 -27.41 23.83 14.49
CA THR A 483 -26.73 24.56 15.56
C THR A 483 -26.35 25.98 15.15
N ILE A 484 -25.85 26.76 16.12
CA ILE A 484 -25.21 28.05 15.84
C ILE A 484 -24.09 27.84 14.81
N ASN A 485 -23.99 28.76 13.87
CA ASN A 485 -22.97 28.75 12.83
C ASN A 485 -21.57 29.01 13.44
N THR A 486 -20.84 27.95 13.77
CA THR A 486 -19.46 28.01 14.28
C THR A 486 -18.42 27.66 13.23
N LEU A 487 -18.81 27.26 12.02
CA LEU A 487 -17.87 26.81 10.98
C LEU A 487 -16.84 27.88 10.56
N PRO A 488 -17.15 29.19 10.48
CA PRO A 488 -16.15 30.24 10.29
C PRO A 488 -15.05 30.23 11.33
N VAL A 489 -15.37 29.94 12.60
CA VAL A 489 -14.38 29.83 13.68
C VAL A 489 -13.41 28.68 13.41
N ILE A 490 -13.91 27.54 12.95
CA ILE A 490 -13.09 26.37 12.59
C ILE A 490 -12.07 26.75 11.49
N TYR A 491 -12.52 27.45 10.45
CA TYR A 491 -11.65 27.90 9.35
C TYR A 491 -10.69 29.02 9.75
N ASP A 492 -11.06 29.91 10.68
CA ASP A 492 -10.16 30.93 11.23
C ASP A 492 -9.02 30.31 12.05
N ARG A 493 -9.28 29.16 12.70
CA ARG A 493 -8.29 28.36 13.42
C ARG A 493 -7.35 27.57 12.49
N GLY A 494 -7.60 27.56 11.17
CA GLY A 494 -6.82 26.78 10.21
C GLY A 494 -7.20 25.29 10.13
N LEU A 495 -8.41 24.94 10.61
CA LEU A 495 -8.97 23.59 10.60
C LEU A 495 -9.96 23.42 9.42
N ILE A 496 -10.11 22.18 8.96
CA ILE A 496 -11.03 21.84 7.87
C ILE A 496 -12.34 21.29 8.43
N GLY A 497 -13.47 21.75 7.87
CA GLY A 497 -14.78 21.28 8.28
C GLY A 497 -15.88 21.54 7.24
N SER A 498 -17.07 21.02 7.51
CA SER A 498 -18.26 21.14 6.66
C SER A 498 -19.53 21.24 7.49
N TYR A 499 -20.56 21.89 6.96
CA TYR A 499 -21.92 21.67 7.46
C TYR A 499 -22.42 20.27 7.09
N HIS A 500 -23.28 19.73 7.94
CA HIS A 500 -24.03 18.54 7.63
C HIS A 500 -25.33 18.45 8.42
N ASP A 501 -26.30 17.71 7.88
CA ASP A 501 -27.47 17.24 8.61
C ASP A 501 -27.32 15.74 8.85
N TRP A 502 -27.12 15.32 10.10
CA TRP A 502 -26.97 13.90 10.47
C TRP A 502 -28.24 13.07 10.28
N CYS A 503 -29.36 13.71 9.92
CA CYS A 503 -30.55 13.00 9.44
C CYS A 503 -30.49 12.63 7.95
N GLN A 504 -29.39 12.97 7.28
CA GLN A 504 -29.06 12.54 5.93
C GLN A 504 -27.71 11.81 5.95
N PRO A 505 -27.50 10.79 5.10
CA PRO A 505 -26.20 10.15 5.00
C PRO A 505 -25.09 11.12 4.55
N PHE A 506 -23.91 11.02 5.16
CA PHE A 506 -22.76 11.86 4.84
C PHE A 506 -22.17 11.47 3.48
N SER A 507 -21.70 12.47 2.71
CA SER A 507 -21.15 12.26 1.36
C SER A 507 -19.71 11.71 1.39
N THR A 508 -19.58 10.49 1.90
CA THR A 508 -18.33 9.72 2.01
C THR A 508 -18.55 8.23 1.72
N TYR A 509 -17.46 7.52 1.40
CA TYR A 509 -17.48 6.08 1.21
C TYR A 509 -17.66 5.35 2.56
N PRO A 510 -18.27 4.16 2.57
CA PRO A 510 -18.28 3.33 3.76
C PRO A 510 -16.86 3.04 4.27
N ARG A 511 -16.68 2.91 5.59
CA ARG A 511 -15.40 2.56 6.24
C ARG A 511 -14.26 3.55 5.94
N SER A 512 -14.54 4.84 6.04
CA SER A 512 -13.56 5.91 5.77
C SER A 512 -12.82 6.42 7.01
N TYR A 513 -13.40 6.27 8.20
CA TYR A 513 -12.87 6.85 9.44
C TYR A 513 -12.41 5.79 10.44
N ASP A 514 -11.29 6.06 11.12
CA ASP A 514 -10.72 5.22 12.17
C ASP A 514 -11.33 5.56 13.54
N LEU A 515 -11.69 6.84 13.75
CA LEU A 515 -12.34 7.31 14.97
C LEU A 515 -13.47 8.30 14.66
N LEU A 516 -14.62 8.10 15.28
CA LEU A 516 -15.75 9.03 15.26
C LEU A 516 -15.97 9.57 16.68
N HIS A 517 -16.08 10.88 16.79
CA HIS A 517 -16.34 11.58 18.04
C HIS A 517 -17.71 12.27 17.96
N ALA A 518 -18.62 11.90 18.86
CA ALA A 518 -19.97 12.42 18.94
C ALA A 518 -20.19 13.04 20.33
N PHE A 519 -20.19 14.38 20.38
CA PHE A 519 -20.41 15.15 21.61
C PHE A 519 -21.77 15.85 21.58
N HIS A 520 -22.67 15.45 22.50
CA HIS A 520 -24.08 15.85 22.57
C HIS A 520 -24.80 15.84 21.21
N LEU A 521 -24.46 14.87 20.37
CA LEU A 521 -24.97 14.80 19.01
C LEU A 521 -26.39 14.23 19.00
N PHE A 522 -26.63 13.15 19.72
CA PHE A 522 -27.90 12.42 19.66
C PHE A 522 -29.00 13.17 20.38
N SER A 523 -28.74 13.71 21.58
CA SER A 523 -29.69 14.56 22.30
C SER A 523 -30.09 15.80 21.49
N HIS A 524 -29.16 16.40 20.75
CA HIS A 524 -29.45 17.56 19.88
C HIS A 524 -30.49 17.26 18.80
N TYR A 525 -30.48 16.04 18.23
CA TYR A 525 -31.46 15.63 17.22
C TYR A 525 -32.74 15.03 17.80
N GLN A 526 -32.73 14.59 19.07
CA GLN A 526 -33.93 14.14 19.76
C GLN A 526 -34.86 15.32 20.07
N GLY A 527 -36.13 15.23 19.66
CA GLY A 527 -37.16 16.23 19.97
C GLY A 527 -37.17 17.48 19.07
N HIS A 528 -36.25 17.58 18.10
CA HIS A 528 -36.28 18.66 17.10
C HIS A 528 -37.35 18.41 16.02
N VAL A 529 -38.04 19.47 15.58
CA VAL A 529 -39.03 19.38 14.49
C VAL A 529 -38.30 19.01 13.19
N GLY A 530 -38.57 17.83 12.64
CA GLY A 530 -37.85 17.29 11.47
C GLY A 530 -36.61 16.45 11.80
N GLY A 531 -36.30 16.25 13.09
CA GLY A 531 -35.23 15.35 13.55
C GLY A 531 -35.40 13.91 13.09
N CYS A 532 -34.33 13.13 13.25
CA CYS A 532 -34.26 11.70 12.94
C CYS A 532 -34.15 10.89 14.23
N LEU A 533 -34.33 9.59 14.12
CA LEU A 533 -34.20 8.70 15.27
C LEU A 533 -32.72 8.39 15.52
N LEU A 534 -32.41 8.06 16.77
CA LEU A 534 -31.04 7.71 17.18
C LEU A 534 -30.48 6.53 16.36
N GLU A 535 -31.32 5.58 15.97
CA GLU A 535 -30.93 4.44 15.16
C GLU A 535 -30.50 4.84 13.74
N ASP A 536 -31.05 5.94 13.20
CA ASP A 536 -30.65 6.47 11.88
C ASP A 536 -29.20 6.99 11.96
N ILE A 537 -28.87 7.71 13.03
CA ILE A 537 -27.51 8.23 13.28
C ILE A 537 -26.54 7.07 13.56
N MET A 538 -26.94 6.08 14.37
CA MET A 538 -26.12 4.89 14.65
C MET A 538 -25.81 4.10 13.36
N LEU A 539 -26.79 3.97 12.45
CA LEU A 539 -26.58 3.30 11.17
C LEU A 539 -25.58 4.04 10.27
N GLU A 540 -25.63 5.37 10.25
CA GLU A 540 -24.67 6.17 9.50
C GLU A 540 -23.27 6.08 10.10
N ILE A 541 -23.14 6.13 11.43
CA ILE A 541 -21.89 5.89 12.15
C ILE A 541 -21.32 4.52 11.77
N ASP A 542 -22.16 3.47 11.76
CA ASP A 542 -21.75 2.12 11.40
C ASP A 542 -21.23 1.99 9.95
N ARG A 543 -21.88 2.71 9.02
CA ARG A 543 -21.50 2.75 7.60
C ARG A 543 -20.12 3.37 7.42
N ILE A 544 -19.83 4.50 8.07
CA ILE A 544 -18.63 5.30 7.80
C ILE A 544 -17.42 4.89 8.67
N ILE A 545 -17.62 4.26 9.83
CA ILE A 545 -16.53 3.74 10.67
C ILE A 545 -15.89 2.49 10.04
N ARG A 546 -14.57 2.39 10.14
CA ARG A 546 -13.82 1.20 9.73
C ARG A 546 -14.06 0.01 10.66
N PRO A 547 -13.92 -1.24 10.17
CA PRO A 547 -13.80 -2.40 11.05
C PRO A 547 -12.66 -2.18 12.06
N GLN A 548 -12.92 -2.48 13.33
CA GLN A 548 -12.04 -2.19 14.48
C GLN A 548 -11.83 -0.69 14.80
N GLY A 549 -12.59 0.20 14.16
CA GLY A 549 -12.59 1.62 14.49
C GLY A 549 -13.24 1.93 15.83
N PHE A 550 -12.97 3.12 16.34
CA PHE A 550 -13.41 3.58 17.65
C PHE A 550 -14.51 4.64 17.53
N ILE A 551 -15.49 4.58 18.43
CA ILE A 551 -16.56 5.56 18.52
C ILE A 551 -16.56 6.08 19.95
N ILE A 552 -16.39 7.40 20.10
CA ILE A 552 -16.49 8.08 21.39
C ILE A 552 -17.82 8.81 21.40
N ILE A 553 -18.71 8.42 22.32
CA ILE A 553 -20.03 9.02 22.46
C ILE A 553 -20.14 9.61 23.86
N ARG A 554 -20.38 10.92 23.90
CA ARG A 554 -20.64 11.66 25.12
C ARG A 554 -21.96 12.39 24.95
N ASP A 555 -22.96 12.01 25.74
CA ASP A 555 -24.33 12.47 25.57
C ASP A 555 -25.12 12.35 26.89
N GLU A 556 -26.40 12.72 26.89
CA GLU A 556 -27.25 12.60 28.08
C GLU A 556 -27.43 11.13 28.52
N ASN A 557 -27.48 10.88 29.83
CA ASN A 557 -27.59 9.52 30.41
C ASN A 557 -28.76 8.69 29.84
N THR A 558 -29.90 9.32 29.56
CA THR A 558 -31.08 8.65 28.94
C THR A 558 -30.76 8.15 27.54
N THR A 559 -29.99 8.93 26.78
CA THR A 559 -29.56 8.60 25.43
C THR A 559 -28.47 7.53 25.47
N LEU A 560 -27.46 7.67 26.32
CA LEU A 560 -26.41 6.67 26.51
C LEU A 560 -26.99 5.31 26.92
N SER A 561 -27.95 5.27 27.86
CA SER A 561 -28.63 4.02 28.22
C SER A 561 -29.28 3.35 27.01
N ARG A 562 -29.94 4.11 26.14
CA ARG A 562 -30.56 3.56 24.92
C ARG A 562 -29.53 3.12 23.88
N ILE A 563 -28.40 3.83 23.76
CA ILE A 563 -27.29 3.43 22.89
C ILE A 563 -26.68 2.12 23.39
N SER A 564 -26.44 1.99 24.69
CA SER A 564 -25.93 0.79 25.34
C SER A 564 -26.80 -0.44 25.06
N ASP A 565 -28.14 -0.27 25.08
CA ASP A 565 -29.10 -1.33 24.77
C ASP A 565 -29.09 -1.75 23.28
N LEU A 566 -28.81 -0.80 22.37
CA LEU A 566 -28.86 -1.01 20.93
C LEU A 566 -27.51 -1.40 20.32
N ALA A 567 -26.40 -0.95 20.88
CA ALA A 567 -25.05 -1.15 20.36
C ALA A 567 -24.71 -2.62 20.06
N PRO A 568 -25.03 -3.61 20.93
CA PRO A 568 -24.82 -5.02 20.60
C PRO A 568 -25.57 -5.49 19.35
N LYS A 569 -26.75 -4.93 19.07
CA LYS A 569 -27.56 -5.24 17.87
C LYS A 569 -26.93 -4.72 16.58
N PHE A 570 -26.07 -3.71 16.68
CA PHE A 570 -25.23 -3.16 15.61
C PHE A 570 -23.82 -3.79 15.56
N LEU A 571 -23.55 -4.84 16.38
CA LEU A 571 -22.24 -5.47 16.52
C LEU A 571 -21.18 -4.57 17.17
N TRP A 572 -21.59 -3.64 18.04
CA TRP A 572 -20.68 -2.77 18.78
C TRP A 572 -20.44 -3.31 20.20
N ASP A 573 -19.20 -3.26 20.67
CA ASP A 573 -18.80 -3.51 22.06
C ASP A 573 -18.74 -2.20 22.83
N VAL A 574 -19.48 -2.09 23.93
CA VAL A 574 -19.56 -0.86 24.73
C VAL A 574 -18.70 -0.96 25.98
N THR A 575 -17.97 0.11 26.27
CA THR A 575 -17.29 0.35 27.55
C THR A 575 -17.71 1.71 28.10
N ILE A 576 -18.17 1.75 29.35
CA ILE A 576 -18.67 2.98 29.97
C ILE A 576 -17.60 3.51 30.93
N HIS A 577 -17.29 4.80 30.79
CA HIS A 577 -16.38 5.56 31.63
C HIS A 577 -17.13 6.74 32.28
N THR A 578 -16.61 7.29 33.37
CA THR A 578 -17.17 8.49 33.99
C THR A 578 -16.13 9.61 33.91
N LEU A 579 -16.49 10.75 33.32
CA LEU A 579 -15.63 11.91 33.12
C LEU A 579 -16.28 13.19 33.67
N GLU A 580 -15.49 14.23 33.90
CA GLU A 580 -16.01 15.52 34.35
C GLU A 580 -16.48 16.35 33.14
N ASN A 581 -17.59 17.09 33.31
CA ASN A 581 -18.12 18.05 32.33
C ASN A 581 -17.47 19.43 32.43
N GLU A 582 -17.85 20.36 31.56
CA GLU A 582 -17.32 21.74 31.55
C GLU A 582 -17.56 22.50 32.88
N GLU A 583 -18.47 22.02 33.75
CA GLU A 583 -18.78 22.57 35.08
C GLU A 583 -18.13 21.78 36.24
N ASN A 584 -17.19 20.87 35.96
CA ASN A 584 -16.55 19.96 36.93
C ASN A 584 -17.55 19.04 37.69
N ARG A 585 -18.67 18.70 37.07
CA ARG A 585 -19.61 17.68 37.56
C ARG A 585 -19.37 16.35 36.84
N PRO A 586 -19.57 15.19 37.50
CA PRO A 586 -19.42 13.89 36.86
C PRO A 586 -20.53 13.66 35.82
N GLU A 587 -20.13 13.32 34.60
CA GLU A 587 -20.94 12.96 33.45
C GLU A 587 -20.44 11.59 32.94
N GLN A 588 -21.33 10.73 32.45
CA GLN A 588 -20.92 9.43 31.91
C GLN A 588 -20.50 9.59 30.44
N ASP A 589 -19.36 8.99 30.07
CA ASP A 589 -18.85 8.92 28.70
C ASP A 589 -18.84 7.44 28.27
N GLU A 590 -19.44 7.10 27.14
CA GLU A 590 -19.37 5.76 26.57
C GLU A 590 -18.29 5.71 25.48
N THR A 591 -17.27 4.88 25.70
CA THR A 591 -16.31 4.50 24.66
C THR A 591 -16.78 3.18 24.06
N THR A 592 -17.08 3.17 22.77
CA THR A 592 -17.62 2.00 22.09
C THR A 592 -16.66 1.57 20.98
N GLN A 593 -16.32 0.28 20.93
CA GLN A 593 -15.47 -0.32 19.91
C GLN A 593 -16.30 -1.23 19.01
N LYS A 594 -16.25 -1.07 17.69
CA LYS A 594 -16.96 -1.99 16.78
C LYS A 594 -16.28 -3.36 16.73
N ARG A 595 -16.98 -4.44 17.10
CA ARG A 595 -16.54 -5.83 16.91
C ARG A 595 -17.16 -6.44 15.65
N TYR A 596 -16.43 -7.34 15.01
CA TYR A 596 -16.99 -8.19 13.96
C TYR A 596 -17.04 -9.63 14.50
N LYS A 597 -18.23 -10.10 14.89
CA LYS A 597 -18.49 -11.53 15.09
C LYS A 597 -18.89 -12.12 13.73
N GLN A 598 -18.14 -13.13 13.30
CA GLN A 598 -18.32 -13.82 12.03
C GLN A 598 -19.72 -14.46 11.96
N MET A 599 -20.44 -14.23 10.87
CA MET A 599 -21.76 -14.78 10.62
C MET A 599 -21.79 -16.32 10.67
N VAL A 600 -22.85 -16.82 11.31
CA VAL A 600 -23.25 -18.22 11.49
C VAL A 600 -23.37 -19.00 10.17
N LYS A 601 -22.90 -20.27 10.14
CA LYS A 601 -23.67 -21.37 9.54
C LYS A 601 -23.31 -22.78 10.05
N LEU A 602 -24.33 -23.38 10.66
CA LEU A 602 -24.85 -24.76 10.61
C LEU A 602 -23.88 -25.95 10.80
N LYS A 603 -24.06 -26.58 11.97
CA LYS A 603 -23.54 -27.90 12.38
C LYS A 603 -23.93 -29.00 11.41
N ASP A 604 -23.01 -29.92 11.14
CA ASP A 604 -23.22 -31.38 11.21
C ASP A 604 -21.86 -32.12 11.31
N LYS A 605 -21.81 -33.16 12.14
CA LYS A 605 -20.68 -34.08 12.48
C LYS A 605 -21.10 -35.53 12.07
N PRO A 606 -20.25 -36.57 12.20
CA PRO A 606 -18.83 -36.78 11.82
C PRO A 606 -18.61 -38.18 11.15
N PHE A 607 -17.39 -38.59 10.75
CA PHE A 607 -16.89 -39.98 10.90
C PHE A 607 -15.36 -40.11 10.70
N CYS A 608 -14.74 -41.01 11.48
CA CYS A 608 -13.30 -41.32 11.64
C CYS A 608 -12.78 -42.42 10.67
N LEU A 609 -11.46 -42.50 10.41
CA LEU A 609 -10.54 -43.61 10.84
C LEU A 609 -9.12 -43.63 10.18
N LEU A 610 -8.11 -43.78 11.05
CA LEU A 610 -6.74 -44.34 11.09
C LEU A 610 -6.03 -45.14 9.94
N HIS A 611 -4.68 -44.95 9.87
CA HIS A 611 -3.53 -45.93 9.97
C HIS A 611 -2.48 -46.20 8.82
N PHE A 612 -1.18 -45.98 9.18
CA PHE A 612 0.10 -46.77 9.04
C PHE A 612 1.04 -46.88 7.78
N LEU A 613 2.36 -46.59 8.01
CA LEU A 613 3.68 -47.26 7.69
C LEU A 613 4.03 -47.73 6.23
N ASP A 614 5.26 -47.82 5.68
CA ASP A 614 6.67 -47.53 6.04
C ASP A 614 7.62 -47.71 4.79
N LEU A 615 8.84 -47.15 4.86
CA LEU A 615 10.17 -47.50 4.25
C LEU A 615 10.42 -47.79 2.75
N SER A 616 11.44 -47.14 2.16
CA SER A 616 12.71 -47.78 1.67
C SER A 616 13.79 -46.77 1.19
N LYS A 617 15.06 -47.23 1.19
CA LYS A 617 16.36 -46.52 1.24
C LYS A 617 17.00 -46.21 -0.12
N GLY A 618 17.93 -45.22 -0.18
CA GLY A 618 18.97 -45.19 -1.23
C GLY A 618 19.76 -43.89 -1.51
N HIS A 619 19.34 -42.72 -1.00
CA HIS A 619 19.96 -41.41 -1.33
C HIS A 619 20.19 -40.54 -0.07
N GLU A 620 20.81 -41.08 0.98
CA GLU A 620 20.66 -40.51 2.33
C GLU A 620 21.74 -39.54 2.82
N LYS A 621 22.90 -39.39 2.18
CA LYS A 621 23.98 -38.56 2.77
C LYS A 621 23.76 -37.05 2.65
N TRP A 622 23.21 -36.58 1.52
CA TRP A 622 22.82 -35.17 1.35
C TRP A 622 21.43 -34.90 1.94
N LYS A 623 20.51 -35.86 1.82
CA LYS A 623 19.15 -35.81 2.40
C LYS A 623 19.15 -35.66 3.92
N MET A 624 20.00 -36.42 4.65
CA MET A 624 20.12 -36.26 6.11
C MET A 624 20.66 -34.89 6.53
N ARG A 625 21.58 -34.30 5.73
CA ARG A 625 22.14 -32.97 6.03
C ARG A 625 21.10 -31.88 5.79
N LEU A 626 20.28 -32.02 4.75
CA LEU A 626 19.17 -31.14 4.43
C LEU A 626 18.03 -31.24 5.46
N GLU A 627 17.69 -32.46 5.90
CA GLU A 627 16.68 -32.72 6.95
C GLU A 627 17.10 -32.10 8.28
N HIS A 628 18.38 -32.16 8.65
CA HIS A 628 18.92 -31.59 9.88
C HIS A 628 18.98 -30.05 9.86
N VAL A 629 19.33 -29.46 8.72
CA VAL A 629 19.36 -27.99 8.52
C VAL A 629 17.94 -27.42 8.46
N LEU A 630 17.01 -28.10 7.78
CA LEU A 630 15.60 -27.72 7.79
C LEU A 630 14.99 -27.84 9.21
N LEU A 631 15.45 -28.78 10.05
CA LEU A 631 15.06 -28.89 11.46
C LEU A 631 15.41 -27.63 12.26
N ASN A 632 16.61 -27.07 12.06
CA ASN A 632 17.06 -25.81 12.67
C ASN A 632 16.26 -24.60 12.14
N ILE A 633 16.01 -24.54 10.83
CA ILE A 633 15.21 -23.48 10.19
C ILE A 633 13.75 -23.52 10.68
N THR A 634 13.17 -24.71 10.87
CA THR A 634 11.79 -24.89 11.36
C THR A 634 11.65 -24.49 12.84
N ALA A 635 12.69 -24.74 13.65
CA ALA A 635 12.74 -24.27 15.04
C ALA A 635 12.84 -22.74 15.14
N CYS A 636 13.48 -22.09 14.17
CA CYS A 636 13.64 -20.63 14.12
C CYS A 636 12.41 -19.91 13.51
N LEU A 637 11.69 -20.55 12.61
CA LEU A 637 10.48 -20.01 11.96
C LEU A 637 9.21 -20.09 12.83
N LEU A 638 9.28 -20.69 14.02
CA LEU A 638 8.18 -20.77 15.00
C LEU A 638 7.72 -19.40 15.56
N VAL A 639 8.34 -18.29 15.14
CA VAL A 639 8.04 -16.93 15.63
C VAL A 639 7.37 -16.04 14.56
N PHE A 640 7.29 -16.46 13.29
CA PHE A 640 6.77 -15.59 12.21
C PHE A 640 5.76 -16.32 11.31
N GLY A 641 4.51 -16.39 11.77
CA GLY A 641 3.35 -16.75 10.95
C GLY A 641 2.84 -15.54 10.17
N LEU A 642 3.12 -15.50 8.87
CA LEU A 642 2.61 -14.54 7.89
C LEU A 642 1.40 -15.14 7.18
N ASP A 643 0.24 -14.48 7.21
CA ASP A 643 -0.94 -14.88 6.44
C ASP A 643 -1.56 -13.70 5.67
N GLY A 644 -1.77 -13.92 4.37
CA GLY A 644 -2.80 -13.25 3.56
C GLY A 644 -4.03 -14.17 3.43
N LYS A 645 -5.09 -13.69 2.76
CA LYS A 645 -6.06 -14.47 1.95
C LYS A 645 -6.74 -13.63 0.88
N GLY A 646 -6.98 -14.25 -0.28
CA GLY A 646 -7.66 -13.73 -1.47
C GLY A 646 -8.45 -14.86 -2.15
N TRP A 647 -9.06 -14.59 -3.31
CA TRP A 647 -9.62 -15.62 -4.20
C TRP A 647 -9.28 -15.35 -5.68
N HIS A 648 -8.33 -16.12 -6.21
CA HIS A 648 -8.66 -17.05 -7.28
C HIS A 648 -8.62 -18.42 -6.62
N GLY A 649 -9.76 -19.12 -6.56
CA GLY A 649 -9.89 -20.55 -6.24
C GLY A 649 -8.76 -21.15 -5.43
N GLU A 650 -8.73 -20.90 -4.12
CA GLU A 650 -7.95 -21.71 -3.17
C GLU A 650 -6.41 -21.69 -3.35
N THR A 651 -5.77 -20.52 -3.28
CA THR A 651 -4.30 -20.36 -3.48
C THR A 651 -3.42 -20.40 -2.23
N GLU A 652 -3.97 -20.55 -1.02
CA GLU A 652 -3.19 -20.30 0.20
C GLU A 652 -3.17 -21.47 1.18
N GLY A 653 -2.03 -21.70 1.83
CA GLY A 653 -1.93 -22.63 2.97
C GLY A 653 -2.98 -22.28 4.04
N PHE A 654 -3.76 -23.26 4.51
CA PHE A 654 -4.75 -23.06 5.57
C PHE A 654 -4.22 -23.50 6.95
N GLN A 655 -2.91 -23.67 7.11
CA GLN A 655 -2.34 -24.37 8.27
C GLN A 655 -1.54 -23.43 9.19
N TYR A 656 -2.18 -22.40 9.74
CA TYR A 656 -1.66 -21.73 10.94
C TYR A 656 -2.27 -22.33 12.21
N SER A 657 -1.53 -22.31 13.31
CA SER A 657 -1.99 -22.83 14.61
C SER A 657 -3.22 -22.03 15.06
N GLY A 658 -4.38 -22.68 15.09
CA GLY A 658 -5.65 -22.03 15.46
C GLY A 658 -6.67 -21.93 14.33
N ALA A 659 -6.25 -22.04 13.06
CA ALA A 659 -7.15 -21.96 11.90
C ALA A 659 -8.32 -22.96 11.97
N PHE A 660 -8.08 -24.12 12.59
CA PHE A 660 -9.08 -25.19 12.77
C PHE A 660 -9.20 -25.69 14.22
N ALA A 661 -8.64 -24.96 15.20
CA ALA A 661 -8.72 -25.35 16.62
C ALA A 661 -10.18 -25.43 17.10
N ALA A 662 -11.06 -24.58 16.55
CA ALA A 662 -12.51 -24.63 16.80
C ALA A 662 -13.20 -25.91 16.23
N MET A 663 -12.57 -26.60 15.28
CA MET A 663 -13.03 -27.89 14.73
C MET A 663 -12.32 -29.10 15.35
N GLY A 664 -11.45 -28.90 16.35
CA GLY A 664 -10.66 -29.96 16.99
C GLY A 664 -9.52 -30.49 16.11
N VAL A 665 -9.17 -29.79 15.03
CA VAL A 665 -8.03 -30.14 14.16
C VAL A 665 -6.82 -29.38 14.63
N ASP A 666 -5.83 -30.12 15.13
CA ASP A 666 -4.56 -29.56 15.58
C ASP A 666 -3.64 -29.25 14.38
N THR A 667 -3.59 -27.96 14.04
CA THR A 667 -2.64 -27.36 13.09
C THR A 667 -1.43 -26.72 13.78
N SER A 668 -1.15 -27.05 15.04
CA SER A 668 0.10 -26.65 15.67
C SER A 668 1.30 -27.15 14.86
N VAL A 669 2.30 -26.27 14.73
CA VAL A 669 3.54 -26.56 14.03
C VAL A 669 4.37 -27.46 14.94
N SER A 670 4.53 -28.73 14.54
CA SER A 670 5.41 -29.69 15.21
C SER A 670 6.53 -30.07 14.25
N VAL A 671 7.78 -29.90 14.71
CA VAL A 671 8.98 -30.26 13.95
C VAL A 671 8.98 -31.76 13.63
N GLU A 672 8.52 -32.59 14.56
CA GLU A 672 8.40 -34.05 14.38
C GLU A 672 7.38 -34.40 13.29
N LYS A 673 6.23 -33.71 13.27
CA LYS A 673 5.19 -33.88 12.23
C LYS A 673 5.69 -33.39 10.87
N PHE A 674 6.43 -32.29 10.83
CA PHE A 674 7.06 -31.79 9.61
C PHE A 674 8.09 -32.79 9.06
N CYS A 675 9.03 -33.26 9.87
CA CYS A 675 10.07 -34.21 9.44
C CYS A 675 9.49 -35.53 8.92
N LYS A 676 8.37 -35.98 9.49
CA LYS A 676 7.68 -37.20 9.03
C LYS A 676 7.01 -37.02 7.67
N ASN A 677 6.49 -35.82 7.38
CA ASN A 677 5.69 -35.54 6.18
C ASN A 677 6.54 -34.99 5.03
N PHE A 678 7.64 -34.31 5.33
CA PHE A 678 8.51 -33.70 4.33
C PHE A 678 9.30 -34.75 3.54
N LYS A 679 9.25 -34.68 2.21
CA LYS A 679 9.98 -35.58 1.30
C LYS A 679 10.49 -34.82 0.09
N ILE A 680 11.66 -35.24 -0.40
CA ILE A 680 12.23 -34.78 -1.67
C ILE A 680 12.40 -35.97 -2.61
N GLU A 681 11.93 -35.84 -3.86
CA GLU A 681 12.08 -36.85 -4.92
C GLU A 681 12.72 -36.22 -6.15
N ILE A 682 13.90 -36.68 -6.55
CA ILE A 682 14.61 -36.12 -7.71
C ILE A 682 14.12 -36.85 -8.97
N ASN A 683 13.56 -36.08 -9.92
CA ASN A 683 13.04 -36.63 -11.18
C ASN A 683 14.07 -36.57 -12.30
N ARG A 684 14.81 -35.46 -12.37
CA ARG A 684 15.83 -35.21 -13.40
C ARG A 684 17.00 -34.46 -12.77
N LEU A 685 18.21 -34.91 -13.04
CA LEU A 685 19.43 -34.21 -12.64
C LEU A 685 20.44 -34.32 -13.78
N THR A 686 20.94 -33.18 -14.22
CA THR A 686 21.98 -32.98 -15.22
C THR A 686 22.93 -31.89 -14.73
N ASP A 687 24.03 -31.66 -15.42
CA ASP A 687 25.04 -30.66 -15.01
C ASP A 687 24.50 -29.22 -15.02
N GLU A 688 23.46 -28.93 -15.82
CA GLU A 688 22.86 -27.60 -15.95
C GLU A 688 21.43 -27.53 -15.40
N ASP A 689 20.65 -28.62 -15.49
CA ASP A 689 19.25 -28.66 -15.05
C ASP A 689 18.99 -29.68 -13.94
N MET A 690 18.16 -29.28 -12.96
CA MET A 690 17.60 -30.17 -11.94
C MET A 690 16.08 -29.98 -11.85
N GLU A 691 15.31 -31.08 -11.88
CA GLU A 691 13.88 -31.12 -11.55
C GLU A 691 13.65 -32.10 -10.40
N PHE A 692 13.03 -31.63 -9.32
CA PHE A 692 12.71 -32.45 -8.16
C PHE A 692 11.39 -32.01 -7.51
N ASP A 693 10.77 -32.93 -6.80
CA ASP A 693 9.54 -32.69 -6.06
C ASP A 693 9.87 -32.39 -4.59
N MET A 694 9.24 -31.36 -4.04
CA MET A 694 9.23 -31.02 -2.63
C MET A 694 7.82 -31.24 -2.09
N ILE A 695 7.66 -32.26 -1.25
CA ILE A 695 6.38 -32.72 -0.72
C ILE A 695 6.33 -32.41 0.79
N GLY A 696 5.19 -31.93 1.28
CA GLY A 696 4.97 -31.64 2.70
C GLY A 696 5.57 -30.31 3.17
N ILE A 697 5.85 -29.37 2.26
CA ILE A 697 6.36 -28.03 2.56
C ILE A 697 5.33 -26.95 2.19
N ASP A 698 5.40 -25.79 2.84
CA ASP A 698 4.55 -24.64 2.49
C ASP A 698 5.15 -23.79 1.35
N ALA A 699 4.27 -23.07 0.63
CA ALA A 699 4.64 -22.18 -0.46
C ALA A 699 5.61 -21.06 -0.03
N SER A 700 5.57 -20.61 1.23
CA SER A 700 6.46 -19.59 1.78
C SER A 700 7.92 -20.02 1.74
N ILE A 701 8.23 -21.23 2.19
CA ILE A 701 9.59 -21.78 2.22
C ILE A 701 10.04 -22.16 0.82
N ALA A 702 9.17 -22.79 0.02
CA ALA A 702 9.45 -23.09 -1.39
C ALA A 702 9.79 -21.80 -2.18
N ASN A 703 9.04 -20.72 -1.95
CA ASN A 703 9.32 -19.42 -2.58
C ASN A 703 10.55 -18.73 -1.99
N ALA A 704 10.90 -18.95 -0.72
CA ALA A 704 12.14 -18.44 -0.14
C ALA A 704 13.36 -19.03 -0.87
N PHE A 705 13.41 -20.35 -1.06
CA PHE A 705 14.49 -20.99 -1.84
C PHE A 705 14.54 -20.47 -3.27
N ARG A 706 13.39 -20.32 -3.94
CA ARG A 706 13.32 -19.73 -5.28
C ARG A 706 13.95 -18.32 -5.33
N ARG A 707 13.67 -17.49 -4.33
CA ARG A 707 14.19 -16.10 -4.27
C ARG A 707 15.68 -16.07 -3.96
N ILE A 708 16.15 -16.91 -3.05
CA ILE A 708 17.56 -16.98 -2.68
C ILE A 708 18.40 -17.44 -3.88
N LEU A 709 17.95 -18.48 -4.60
CA LEU A 709 18.60 -18.97 -5.82
C LEU A 709 18.79 -17.87 -6.89
N ILE A 710 17.80 -16.99 -7.07
CA ILE A 710 17.85 -15.94 -8.09
C ILE A 710 18.68 -14.73 -7.65
N ALA A 711 18.59 -14.34 -6.38
CA ALA A 711 19.04 -13.02 -5.94
C ALA A 711 20.20 -13.03 -4.96
N GLU A 712 20.45 -14.12 -4.25
CA GLU A 712 21.33 -14.09 -3.07
C GLU A 712 22.45 -15.12 -3.08
N VAL A 713 22.34 -16.21 -3.84
CA VAL A 713 23.47 -17.10 -4.07
C VAL A 713 24.55 -16.34 -4.86
N PRO A 714 25.77 -16.20 -4.32
CA PRO A 714 26.81 -15.40 -4.95
C PRO A 714 27.46 -16.12 -6.14
N THR A 715 27.96 -15.36 -7.10
CA THR A 715 28.75 -15.85 -8.26
C THR A 715 29.89 -14.89 -8.61
N MET A 716 30.78 -15.30 -9.50
CA MET A 716 31.84 -14.46 -10.07
C MET A 716 31.38 -13.89 -11.43
N ALA A 717 31.47 -12.58 -11.62
CA ALA A 717 31.16 -11.93 -12.91
C ALA A 717 32.05 -10.70 -13.15
N ILE A 718 32.26 -10.34 -14.43
CA ILE A 718 33.07 -9.18 -14.84
C ILE A 718 32.39 -7.87 -14.40
N GLU A 719 33.13 -7.04 -13.68
CA GLU A 719 32.68 -5.75 -13.14
C GLU A 719 33.41 -4.56 -13.76
N LYS A 720 34.74 -4.58 -13.77
CA LYS A 720 35.57 -3.50 -14.31
C LYS A 720 36.21 -3.95 -15.61
N VAL A 721 36.17 -3.11 -16.65
CA VAL A 721 36.82 -3.36 -17.95
C VAL A 721 37.75 -2.19 -18.24
N PHE A 722 39.03 -2.47 -18.39
CA PHE A 722 40.08 -1.52 -18.73
C PHE A 722 40.37 -1.63 -20.22
N MET A 723 39.88 -0.65 -20.99
CA MET A 723 40.07 -0.59 -22.44
C MET A 723 41.45 0.00 -22.77
N VAL A 724 42.24 -0.71 -23.56
CA VAL A 724 43.52 -0.21 -24.10
C VAL A 724 43.30 0.40 -25.48
N ASP A 725 42.67 -0.37 -26.37
CA ASP A 725 42.29 0.08 -27.71
C ASP A 725 41.02 -0.63 -28.16
N ASN A 726 40.05 0.13 -28.69
CA ASN A 726 38.85 -0.41 -29.31
C ASN A 726 38.54 0.38 -30.58
N THR A 727 38.84 -0.22 -31.72
CA THR A 727 38.52 0.33 -33.04
C THR A 727 37.35 -0.40 -33.70
N SER A 728 36.61 -1.22 -32.93
CA SER A 728 35.42 -1.91 -33.40
C SER A 728 34.23 -0.96 -33.59
N VAL A 729 33.14 -1.47 -34.17
CA VAL A 729 31.88 -0.71 -34.33
C VAL A 729 31.09 -0.63 -33.01
N ILE A 730 31.36 -1.55 -32.07
CA ILE A 730 30.65 -1.61 -30.78
C ILE A 730 31.31 -0.61 -29.83
N ALA A 731 30.51 0.32 -29.31
CA ALA A 731 30.95 1.29 -28.33
C ALA A 731 31.42 0.60 -27.02
N ASP A 732 32.41 1.20 -26.35
CA ASP A 732 33.10 0.62 -25.20
C ASP A 732 32.15 0.20 -24.08
N GLU A 733 31.14 1.01 -23.79
CA GLU A 733 30.15 0.75 -22.76
C GLU A 733 29.27 -0.45 -23.08
N VAL A 734 28.92 -0.63 -24.36
CA VAL A 734 28.11 -1.76 -24.82
C VAL A 734 28.95 -3.04 -24.81
N LEU A 735 30.21 -2.95 -25.24
CA LEU A 735 31.16 -4.07 -25.19
C LEU A 735 31.39 -4.52 -23.73
N SER A 736 31.62 -3.56 -22.83
CA SER A 736 31.81 -3.82 -21.41
C SER A 736 30.57 -4.45 -20.76
N HIS A 737 29.38 -3.96 -21.11
CA HIS A 737 28.13 -4.57 -20.65
C HIS A 737 27.97 -6.02 -21.12
N ARG A 738 28.32 -6.33 -22.38
CA ARG A 738 28.27 -7.71 -22.91
C ARG A 738 29.27 -8.62 -22.21
N LEU A 739 30.49 -8.15 -21.95
CA LEU A 739 31.50 -8.90 -21.20
C LEU A 739 31.02 -9.21 -19.77
N GLY A 740 30.37 -8.24 -19.12
CA GLY A 740 29.77 -8.41 -17.80
C GLY A 740 28.74 -9.55 -17.69
N LEU A 741 28.08 -9.92 -18.79
CA LEU A 741 27.03 -10.95 -18.81
C LEU A 741 27.56 -12.36 -19.16
N ILE A 742 28.86 -12.53 -19.38
CA ILE A 742 29.45 -13.84 -19.68
C ILE A 742 29.58 -14.64 -18.38
N PRO A 743 28.95 -15.83 -18.28
CA PRO A 743 29.09 -16.68 -17.11
C PRO A 743 30.51 -17.26 -17.04
N LEU A 744 31.11 -17.21 -15.84
CA LEU A 744 32.46 -17.69 -15.58
C LEU A 744 32.42 -19.06 -14.91
N ASP A 745 33.38 -19.92 -15.21
CA ASP A 745 33.59 -21.23 -14.57
C ASP A 745 34.51 -21.07 -13.36
N ALA A 746 34.04 -20.32 -12.36
CA ALA A 746 34.78 -20.02 -11.14
C ALA A 746 33.90 -20.24 -9.91
N ASP A 747 34.35 -21.10 -8.99
CA ASP A 747 33.63 -21.36 -7.75
C ASP A 747 33.71 -20.13 -6.81
N PRO A 748 32.58 -19.43 -6.56
CA PRO A 748 32.56 -18.21 -5.76
C PRO A 748 32.92 -18.43 -4.29
N ARG A 749 32.94 -19.67 -3.80
CA ARG A 749 33.29 -19.99 -2.41
C ARG A 749 34.79 -19.89 -2.14
N LEU A 750 35.61 -19.92 -3.19
CA LEU A 750 37.06 -19.76 -3.10
C LEU A 750 37.49 -18.29 -3.04
N PHE A 751 36.56 -17.35 -3.24
CA PHE A 751 36.85 -15.92 -3.33
C PHE A 751 36.14 -15.11 -2.25
N ASP A 752 36.82 -14.06 -1.80
CA ASP A 752 36.33 -13.09 -0.83
C ASP A 752 35.60 -11.92 -1.53
N TYR A 753 34.73 -11.23 -0.80
CA TYR A 753 34.16 -9.95 -1.26
C TYR A 753 35.22 -8.83 -1.20
N ILE A 754 35.13 -7.84 -2.09
CA ILE A 754 36.02 -6.66 -2.08
C ILE A 754 35.61 -5.72 -0.93
N SER A 755 36.51 -5.45 0.02
CA SER A 755 36.28 -4.55 1.17
C SER A 755 36.81 -3.13 0.98
N ASP A 756 38.04 -2.99 0.43
CA ASP A 756 38.81 -1.73 0.46
C ASP A 756 39.26 -1.23 -0.93
N ASP A 757 38.52 -1.57 -1.98
CA ASP A 757 38.80 -1.20 -3.38
C ASP A 757 40.16 -1.66 -3.96
N VAL A 758 40.93 -2.49 -3.24
CA VAL A 758 42.20 -3.07 -3.72
C VAL A 758 41.98 -4.48 -4.29
N PRO A 759 42.15 -4.69 -5.60
CA PRO A 759 42.12 -6.02 -6.21
C PRO A 759 43.36 -6.85 -5.81
N ASN A 760 43.14 -8.06 -5.30
CA ASN A 760 44.16 -9.02 -4.89
C ASN A 760 43.81 -10.44 -5.38
N GLU A 761 44.70 -11.40 -5.12
CA GLU A 761 44.57 -12.79 -5.61
C GLU A 761 43.38 -13.56 -5.00
N ARG A 762 42.76 -13.07 -3.91
CA ARG A 762 41.62 -13.72 -3.24
C ARG A 762 40.26 -13.14 -3.61
N ASN A 763 40.20 -11.93 -4.17
CA ASN A 763 38.94 -11.23 -4.40
C ASN A 763 38.65 -10.92 -5.88
N THR A 764 39.64 -11.02 -6.77
CA THR A 764 39.52 -10.61 -8.18
C THR A 764 40.12 -11.65 -9.11
N ILE A 765 39.47 -11.89 -10.25
CA ILE A 765 40.01 -12.67 -11.38
C ILE A 765 40.22 -11.72 -12.55
N VAL A 766 41.37 -11.79 -13.22
CA VAL A 766 41.70 -10.90 -14.35
C VAL A 766 41.72 -11.70 -15.65
N TYR A 767 41.06 -11.15 -16.68
CA TYR A 767 41.06 -11.68 -18.04
C TYR A 767 41.61 -10.65 -19.01
N LYS A 768 42.24 -11.11 -20.09
CA LYS A 768 42.73 -10.29 -21.20
C LYS A 768 42.01 -10.69 -22.49
N LEU A 769 41.65 -9.70 -23.30
CA LEU A 769 41.16 -9.93 -24.65
C LEU A 769 42.00 -9.07 -25.60
N HIS A 770 42.73 -9.72 -26.50
CA HIS A 770 43.51 -9.05 -27.55
C HIS A 770 43.19 -9.72 -28.88
N VAL A 771 42.41 -9.07 -29.73
CA VAL A 771 42.02 -9.59 -31.04
C VAL A 771 42.10 -8.49 -32.09
N SER A 772 42.80 -8.76 -33.19
CA SER A 772 42.89 -7.87 -34.36
C SER A 772 42.49 -8.61 -35.64
N CYS A 773 41.81 -7.92 -36.54
CA CYS A 773 41.43 -8.45 -37.86
C CYS A 773 42.32 -7.83 -38.94
N GLU A 774 43.35 -8.54 -39.42
CA GLU A 774 44.25 -8.01 -40.45
C GLU A 774 43.65 -8.04 -41.86
N LYS A 775 44.08 -7.10 -42.72
CA LYS A 775 43.75 -7.09 -44.16
C LYS A 775 44.64 -8.09 -44.91
N GLY A 776 44.21 -9.35 -44.94
CA GLY A 776 44.70 -10.38 -45.87
C GLY A 776 46.16 -10.81 -45.67
N SER A 777 46.39 -11.87 -44.91
CA SER A 777 47.59 -12.69 -45.06
C SER A 777 47.20 -14.11 -45.51
N GLN A 778 47.64 -14.46 -46.72
CA GLN A 778 47.64 -15.84 -47.21
C GLN A 778 48.88 -16.53 -46.65
N ARG A 779 48.74 -17.46 -45.69
CA ARG A 779 49.40 -18.78 -45.69
C ARG A 779 49.05 -19.61 -44.45
N LEU A 780 48.40 -20.73 -44.73
CA LEU A 780 48.14 -21.91 -43.91
C LEU A 780 49.18 -22.23 -42.82
N THR A 781 48.78 -22.09 -41.56
CA THR A 781 48.70 -23.19 -40.57
C THR A 781 47.94 -22.71 -39.33
N ALA A 782 46.76 -23.29 -39.09
CA ALA A 782 45.95 -23.30 -37.87
C ALA A 782 45.57 -21.94 -37.19
N VAL A 783 44.25 -21.80 -36.97
CA VAL A 783 43.54 -20.82 -36.10
C VAL A 783 43.17 -19.48 -36.76
N TYR A 784 41.97 -19.49 -37.37
CA TYR A 784 41.09 -18.39 -37.82
C TYR A 784 41.63 -17.34 -38.82
N SER A 785 41.83 -17.74 -40.08
CA SER A 785 42.03 -16.82 -41.21
C SER A 785 40.70 -16.25 -41.73
N CYS A 786 40.58 -14.92 -41.73
CA CYS A 786 39.49 -14.17 -42.37
C CYS A 786 39.61 -14.26 -43.90
N LEU A 787 38.74 -15.03 -44.56
CA LEU A 787 38.69 -15.14 -46.02
C LEU A 787 37.54 -14.27 -46.56
N GLN A 788 37.89 -13.32 -47.44
CA GLN A 788 37.00 -12.63 -48.38
C GLN A 788 35.62 -12.16 -47.83
N LEU A 789 35.52 -10.89 -47.42
CA LEU A 789 34.26 -10.22 -47.00
C LEU A 789 33.51 -10.83 -45.79
N SER A 790 34.16 -11.68 -44.97
CA SER A 790 33.57 -12.19 -43.73
C SER A 790 34.01 -11.36 -42.51
N TRP A 791 33.07 -10.99 -41.64
CA TRP A 791 33.39 -10.39 -40.34
C TRP A 791 34.06 -11.43 -39.41
N LEU A 792 35.13 -11.08 -38.70
CA LEU A 792 35.71 -11.92 -37.65
C LEU A 792 34.81 -11.86 -36.41
N ALA A 793 34.21 -12.98 -36.01
CA ALA A 793 33.41 -13.05 -34.79
C ALA A 793 34.33 -13.24 -33.58
N VAL A 794 34.35 -12.25 -32.69
CA VAL A 794 35.04 -12.33 -31.40
C VAL A 794 34.18 -13.15 -30.44
N LYS A 795 34.75 -14.20 -29.85
CA LYS A 795 34.06 -15.16 -28.99
C LYS A 795 34.56 -15.11 -27.55
N SER A 796 33.73 -15.54 -26.60
CA SER A 796 34.06 -15.60 -25.17
C SER A 796 35.28 -16.46 -24.87
N GLY A 797 35.49 -17.56 -25.58
CA GLY A 797 36.67 -18.42 -25.39
C GLY A 797 38.01 -17.77 -25.82
N GLN A 798 38.00 -16.52 -26.26
CA GLN A 798 39.21 -15.73 -26.52
C GLN A 798 39.60 -14.84 -25.32
N LEU A 799 38.86 -14.90 -24.21
CA LEU A 799 39.24 -14.29 -22.94
C LEU A 799 40.32 -15.14 -22.28
N GLU A 800 41.53 -14.61 -22.18
CA GLU A 800 42.67 -15.30 -21.58
C GLU A 800 42.78 -14.95 -20.10
N TRP A 801 42.72 -15.94 -19.21
CA TRP A 801 42.92 -15.72 -17.77
C TRP A 801 44.36 -15.35 -17.43
N LEU A 802 44.53 -14.31 -16.61
CA LEU A 802 45.82 -13.80 -16.12
C LEU A 802 46.01 -14.14 -14.63
N PRO A 803 46.73 -15.23 -14.29
CA PRO A 803 46.86 -15.70 -12.89
C PRO A 803 47.79 -14.84 -12.02
N GLU A 804 48.67 -14.04 -12.64
CA GLU A 804 49.59 -13.13 -11.96
C GLU A 804 48.97 -11.73 -11.71
N GLY A 805 47.72 -11.53 -12.13
CA GLY A 805 47.04 -10.23 -12.06
C GLY A 805 47.16 -9.40 -13.34
N SER A 806 46.83 -8.11 -13.24
CA SER A 806 46.81 -7.15 -14.35
C SER A 806 48.20 -6.90 -14.92
N GLN A 807 48.32 -6.92 -16.25
CA GLN A 807 49.55 -6.55 -16.99
C GLN A 807 49.57 -5.04 -17.28
N LEU A 808 48.44 -4.35 -17.12
CA LEU A 808 48.34 -2.92 -17.33
C LEU A 808 48.91 -2.12 -16.15
N THR A 809 49.71 -1.11 -16.47
CA THR A 809 50.45 -0.31 -15.48
C THR A 809 49.74 1.02 -15.23
N MET A 810 49.60 1.40 -13.95
CA MET A 810 49.00 2.68 -13.59
C MET A 810 49.97 3.83 -13.90
N ALA A 811 49.54 4.78 -14.72
CA ALA A 811 50.32 5.99 -15.00
C ALA A 811 50.25 6.96 -13.79
N SER A 812 51.27 6.94 -12.92
CA SER A 812 51.46 8.00 -11.91
C SER A 812 52.60 8.93 -12.32
N PRO A 813 52.43 10.26 -12.22
CA PRO A 813 53.49 11.22 -12.53
C PRO A 813 54.59 11.16 -11.47
N ALA A 814 55.78 10.75 -11.91
CA ALA A 814 57.10 11.03 -11.34
C ALA A 814 57.25 10.99 -9.81
N GLN A 815 57.59 9.82 -9.25
CA GLN A 815 58.61 9.74 -8.20
C GLN A 815 59.50 8.51 -8.43
N SER A 816 60.80 8.77 -8.42
CA SER A 816 61.90 7.83 -8.64
C SER A 816 61.94 6.74 -7.57
N GLY A 817 62.06 5.48 -8.02
CA GLY A 817 62.75 4.44 -7.27
C GLY A 817 61.92 3.27 -6.72
N ASP A 818 60.70 3.01 -7.17
CA ASP A 818 59.94 1.85 -6.68
C ASP A 818 59.06 1.21 -7.77
N ASN A 819 58.86 -0.11 -7.67
CA ASN A 819 58.32 -1.00 -8.71
C ASN A 819 57.05 -0.47 -9.41
N GLN A 820 56.99 -0.64 -10.74
CA GLN A 820 55.86 -0.26 -11.60
C GLN A 820 54.55 -0.88 -11.08
N ARG A 821 53.61 -0.05 -10.59
CA ARG A 821 52.35 -0.53 -9.98
C ARG A 821 51.32 -0.86 -11.07
N THR A 822 50.80 -2.09 -11.04
CA THR A 822 49.70 -2.60 -11.87
C THR A 822 48.33 -2.33 -11.24
N TYR A 823 47.22 -2.51 -11.98
CA TYR A 823 45.85 -2.32 -11.44
C TYR A 823 45.44 -3.35 -10.36
N THR A 824 46.25 -4.38 -10.16
CA THR A 824 46.08 -5.39 -9.10
C THR A 824 47.36 -5.55 -8.30
N SER A 825 47.24 -5.92 -7.03
CA SER A 825 48.37 -6.18 -6.12
C SER A 825 48.40 -7.66 -5.72
N PHE A 826 48.72 -8.55 -6.66
CA PHE A 826 48.72 -10.00 -6.40
C PHE A 826 50.01 -10.39 -5.67
N GLY A 827 49.88 -10.94 -4.46
CA GLY A 827 51.02 -11.41 -3.67
C GLY A 827 51.50 -12.81 -4.07
N GLN A 828 50.62 -13.59 -4.71
CA GLN A 828 50.87 -14.96 -5.17
C GLN A 828 50.07 -15.25 -6.45
N SER A 829 50.58 -16.16 -7.28
CA SER A 829 49.86 -16.64 -8.46
C SER A 829 48.61 -17.43 -8.09
N GLN A 830 47.48 -17.15 -8.73
CA GLN A 830 46.24 -17.91 -8.55
C GLN A 830 46.34 -19.36 -9.06
N GLN A 831 47.37 -19.71 -9.85
CA GLN A 831 47.66 -21.10 -10.24
C GLN A 831 47.96 -22.02 -9.05
N ASN A 832 48.40 -21.46 -7.91
CA ASN A 832 48.68 -22.25 -6.71
C ASN A 832 47.41 -22.60 -5.91
N THR A 833 46.31 -21.90 -6.17
CA THR A 833 45.05 -22.01 -5.40
C THR A 833 43.94 -22.72 -6.19
N SER A 834 43.99 -22.67 -7.53
CA SER A 834 43.02 -23.34 -8.40
C SER A 834 43.67 -24.48 -9.18
N GLU A 835 43.14 -25.71 -9.04
CA GLU A 835 43.60 -26.90 -9.78
C GLU A 835 43.27 -26.84 -11.29
N ARG A 836 42.37 -25.93 -11.70
CA ARG A 836 41.92 -25.74 -13.08
C ARG A 836 42.02 -24.27 -13.51
N PRO A 837 42.22 -23.98 -14.81
CA PRO A 837 42.13 -22.62 -15.33
C PRO A 837 40.74 -22.03 -15.04
N LEU A 838 40.70 -20.78 -14.56
CA LEU A 838 39.47 -20.04 -14.35
C LEU A 838 39.01 -19.46 -15.69
N ASP A 839 38.35 -20.28 -16.50
CA ASP A 839 37.91 -19.93 -17.86
C ASP A 839 36.44 -19.46 -17.86
N VAL A 840 35.95 -19.02 -19.02
CA VAL A 840 34.53 -18.78 -19.25
C VAL A 840 33.76 -20.09 -19.35
N LYS A 841 32.48 -20.11 -18.95
CA LYS A 841 31.68 -21.33 -18.98
C LYS A 841 31.37 -21.82 -20.40
N TYR A 842 31.06 -20.90 -21.30
CA TYR A 842 30.74 -21.20 -22.70
C TYR A 842 31.71 -20.44 -23.60
N ASN A 843 32.42 -21.15 -24.48
CA ASN A 843 33.50 -20.59 -25.29
C ASN A 843 33.02 -19.96 -26.61
N ASP A 844 31.75 -20.11 -26.96
CA ASP A 844 31.19 -19.75 -28.27
C ASP A 844 30.25 -18.53 -28.25
N ILE A 845 30.10 -17.86 -27.09
CA ILE A 845 29.29 -16.64 -26.95
C ILE A 845 29.91 -15.54 -27.81
N THR A 846 29.11 -14.93 -28.69
CA THR A 846 29.61 -13.86 -29.56
C THR A 846 29.67 -12.54 -28.79
N ILE A 847 30.87 -11.99 -28.63
CA ILE A 847 31.11 -10.70 -27.98
C ILE A 847 30.94 -9.57 -28.99
N ALA A 848 31.70 -9.60 -30.08
CA ALA A 848 31.75 -8.56 -31.11
C ALA A 848 31.98 -9.16 -32.51
N ARG A 849 31.84 -8.33 -33.55
CA ARG A 849 32.23 -8.67 -34.92
C ARG A 849 33.16 -7.59 -35.47
N LEU A 850 34.33 -7.99 -35.94
CA LEU A 850 35.37 -7.10 -36.45
C LEU A 850 35.45 -7.16 -37.98
N GLY A 851 35.56 -5.99 -38.60
CA GLY A 851 35.94 -5.84 -40.00
C GLY A 851 37.46 -5.72 -40.16
N PRO A 852 37.98 -5.83 -41.40
CA PRO A 852 39.41 -5.75 -41.66
C PRO A 852 40.01 -4.39 -41.27
N GLY A 853 41.01 -4.41 -40.39
CA GLY A 853 41.71 -3.25 -39.81
C GLY A 853 41.24 -2.86 -38.41
N GLN A 854 40.22 -3.52 -37.85
CA GLN A 854 39.74 -3.28 -36.49
C GLN A 854 40.39 -4.22 -35.49
N ALA A 855 40.58 -3.73 -34.27
CA ALA A 855 41.15 -4.45 -33.13
C ALA A 855 40.43 -4.09 -31.82
N ILE A 856 40.47 -5.01 -30.87
CA ILE A 856 40.02 -4.85 -29.48
C ILE A 856 41.14 -5.36 -28.58
N GLU A 857 41.60 -4.50 -27.67
CA GLU A 857 42.54 -4.83 -26.60
C GLU A 857 42.02 -4.28 -25.26
N LEU A 858 41.81 -5.18 -24.30
CA LEU A 858 41.28 -4.84 -22.96
C LEU A 858 41.69 -5.86 -21.89
N GLU A 859 41.60 -5.43 -20.63
CA GLU A 859 41.58 -6.30 -19.45
C GLU A 859 40.23 -6.21 -18.73
N ALA A 860 39.70 -7.34 -18.28
CA ALA A 860 38.42 -7.44 -17.60
C ALA A 860 38.61 -8.07 -16.21
N HIS A 861 38.14 -7.40 -15.16
CA HIS A 861 38.26 -7.81 -13.77
C HIS A 861 36.91 -8.34 -13.28
N ALA A 862 36.89 -9.61 -12.90
CA ALA A 862 35.72 -10.29 -12.33
C ALA A 862 35.80 -10.38 -10.82
N VAL A 863 34.65 -10.18 -10.18
CA VAL A 863 34.52 -10.06 -8.72
C VAL A 863 33.30 -10.85 -8.24
N LYS A 864 33.33 -11.21 -6.96
CA LYS A 864 32.22 -11.88 -6.29
C LYS A 864 31.07 -10.90 -6.04
N GLY A 865 29.86 -11.29 -6.40
CA GLY A 865 28.64 -10.50 -6.19
C GLY A 865 27.39 -11.37 -6.13
N VAL A 866 26.23 -10.73 -5.92
CA VAL A 866 24.91 -11.40 -5.79
C VAL A 866 23.90 -10.82 -6.76
N GLY A 867 22.96 -11.64 -7.24
CA GLY A 867 21.94 -11.26 -8.22
C GLY A 867 21.07 -10.06 -7.82
N LYS A 868 20.91 -9.81 -6.51
CA LYS A 868 20.19 -8.65 -5.96
C LYS A 868 20.85 -7.31 -6.32
N VAL A 869 22.16 -7.28 -6.49
CA VAL A 869 22.91 -6.07 -6.89
C VAL A 869 22.80 -5.87 -8.40
N HIS A 870 23.04 -6.92 -9.18
CA HIS A 870 22.89 -6.92 -10.63
C HIS A 870 22.61 -8.33 -11.15
N ALA A 871 21.74 -8.44 -12.17
CA ALA A 871 21.29 -9.73 -12.70
C ALA A 871 22.42 -10.62 -13.26
N LYS A 872 23.56 -10.03 -13.63
CA LYS A 872 24.76 -10.76 -14.10
C LYS A 872 25.34 -11.74 -13.09
N TRP A 873 25.07 -11.53 -11.79
CA TRP A 873 25.48 -12.43 -10.72
C TRP A 873 24.41 -13.48 -10.37
N SER A 874 23.31 -13.57 -11.11
CA SER A 874 22.35 -14.66 -10.94
C SER A 874 22.98 -15.99 -11.38
N PRO A 875 23.12 -17.00 -10.49
CA PRO A 875 23.67 -18.31 -10.86
C PRO A 875 22.70 -19.17 -11.66
N VAL A 876 21.43 -18.78 -11.72
CA VAL A 876 20.39 -19.50 -12.43
C VAL A 876 19.95 -18.72 -13.66
N ALA A 877 19.78 -19.43 -14.78
CA ALA A 877 19.05 -18.92 -15.93
C ALA A 877 17.59 -18.69 -15.52
N THR A 878 17.00 -19.69 -14.85
CA THR A 878 15.73 -19.56 -14.16
C THR A 878 15.63 -20.58 -13.02
N ALA A 879 14.96 -20.18 -11.95
CA ALA A 879 14.52 -21.09 -10.90
C ALA A 879 13.03 -20.84 -10.66
N TRP A 880 12.23 -21.87 -10.86
CA TRP A 880 10.78 -21.78 -10.74
C TRP A 880 10.19 -23.08 -10.21
N TYR A 881 8.94 -23.01 -9.80
CA TYR A 881 8.21 -24.19 -9.39
C TYR A 881 6.77 -24.12 -9.88
N ARG A 882 6.14 -25.28 -9.99
CA ARG A 882 4.69 -25.43 -10.17
C ARG A 882 4.16 -26.41 -9.15
N MET A 883 2.95 -26.20 -8.68
CA MET A 883 2.25 -27.21 -7.87
C MET A 883 1.87 -28.41 -8.74
N LEU A 884 1.88 -29.61 -8.17
CA LEU A 884 1.42 -30.82 -8.86
C LEU A 884 -0.05 -30.64 -9.29
N PRO A 885 -0.37 -30.73 -10.59
CA PRO A 885 -1.75 -30.67 -11.05
C PRO A 885 -2.53 -31.90 -10.60
N GLU A 886 -3.75 -31.69 -10.12
CA GLU A 886 -4.71 -32.75 -9.83
C GLU A 886 -5.89 -32.58 -10.81
N VAL A 887 -6.19 -33.62 -11.59
CA VAL A 887 -7.29 -33.60 -12.57
C VAL A 887 -8.34 -34.57 -12.09
N VAL A 888 -9.54 -34.06 -11.80
CA VAL A 888 -10.65 -34.83 -11.24
C VAL A 888 -11.78 -34.91 -12.27
N LEU A 889 -12.23 -36.13 -12.57
CA LEU A 889 -13.44 -36.36 -13.36
C LEU A 889 -14.63 -36.41 -12.39
N LEU A 890 -15.50 -35.41 -12.42
CA LEU A 890 -16.67 -35.31 -11.53
C LEU A 890 -17.78 -36.27 -11.97
N LYS A 891 -17.83 -36.62 -13.26
CA LYS A 891 -18.78 -37.55 -13.86
C LYS A 891 -18.06 -38.48 -14.84
N GLU A 892 -18.63 -39.66 -15.07
CA GLU A 892 -18.11 -40.58 -16.08
C GLU A 892 -18.35 -40.01 -17.48
N ILE A 893 -17.26 -39.81 -18.23
CA ILE A 893 -17.28 -39.34 -19.63
C ILE A 893 -17.14 -40.56 -20.52
N LYS A 894 -18.14 -40.82 -21.37
CA LYS A 894 -18.24 -42.06 -22.16
C LYS A 894 -18.28 -41.82 -23.66
N ASN A 895 -17.89 -42.84 -24.42
CA ASN A 895 -18.05 -42.96 -25.87
C ASN A 895 -17.44 -41.77 -26.63
N GLY A 896 -18.22 -41.09 -27.49
CA GLY A 896 -17.72 -40.00 -28.34
C GLY A 896 -17.09 -38.84 -27.55
N ASP A 897 -17.67 -38.50 -26.40
CA ASP A 897 -17.17 -37.41 -25.55
C ASP A 897 -15.82 -37.78 -24.91
N ALA A 898 -15.58 -39.07 -24.64
CA ALA A 898 -14.29 -39.56 -24.12
C ALA A 898 -13.19 -39.47 -25.18
N GLU A 899 -13.48 -39.82 -26.42
CA GLU A 899 -12.54 -39.71 -27.54
C GLU A 899 -12.21 -38.24 -27.85
N GLU A 900 -13.19 -37.34 -27.78
CA GLU A 900 -12.97 -35.91 -27.98
C GLU A 900 -12.12 -35.29 -26.87
N LEU A 901 -12.36 -35.66 -25.61
CA LEU A 901 -11.58 -35.19 -24.45
C LEU A 901 -10.10 -35.59 -24.57
N VAL A 902 -9.83 -36.84 -24.93
CA VAL A 902 -8.45 -37.34 -25.14
C VAL A 902 -7.78 -36.58 -26.28
N LYS A 903 -8.48 -36.40 -27.41
CA LYS A 903 -7.95 -35.70 -28.60
C LYS A 903 -7.61 -34.23 -28.33
N LYS A 904 -8.35 -33.54 -27.46
CA LYS A 904 -8.13 -32.12 -27.15
C LYS A 904 -6.96 -31.86 -26.19
N CYS A 905 -6.52 -32.86 -25.42
CA CYS A 905 -5.41 -32.67 -24.50
C CYS A 905 -4.06 -32.78 -25.23
N PRO A 906 -3.29 -31.70 -25.40
CA PRO A 906 -2.06 -31.72 -26.21
C PRO A 906 -0.93 -32.56 -25.60
N VAL A 907 -1.03 -32.87 -24.31
CA VAL A 907 -0.03 -33.59 -23.51
C VAL A 907 -0.50 -34.98 -23.08
N ASN A 908 -1.60 -35.48 -23.66
CA ASN A 908 -2.14 -36.83 -23.41
C ASN A 908 -2.31 -37.16 -21.90
N VAL A 909 -2.95 -36.25 -21.15
CA VAL A 909 -3.27 -36.46 -19.72
C VAL A 909 -4.34 -37.53 -19.53
N PHE A 910 -5.28 -37.61 -20.47
CA PHE A 910 -6.40 -38.56 -20.46
C PHE A 910 -6.08 -39.77 -21.36
N ASP A 911 -6.61 -40.94 -20.99
CA ASP A 911 -6.56 -42.18 -21.76
C ASP A 911 -7.95 -42.83 -21.84
N ILE A 912 -8.13 -43.82 -22.70
CA ILE A 912 -9.41 -44.54 -22.90
C ILE A 912 -9.35 -45.93 -22.28
N GLU A 913 -10.31 -46.22 -21.41
CA GLU A 913 -10.56 -47.56 -20.88
C GLU A 913 -11.81 -48.17 -21.54
N ASP A 914 -11.69 -49.40 -22.05
CA ASP A 914 -12.79 -50.14 -22.69
C ASP A 914 -13.54 -50.99 -21.65
N LEU A 915 -14.86 -50.75 -21.51
CA LEU A 915 -15.72 -51.44 -20.55
C LEU A 915 -16.41 -52.69 -21.14
N GLY A 916 -16.20 -52.99 -22.42
CA GLY A 916 -16.89 -54.06 -23.15
C GLY A 916 -18.27 -53.66 -23.66
N LYS A 917 -18.83 -54.46 -24.59
CA LYS A 917 -20.07 -54.16 -25.36
C LYS A 917 -20.02 -52.89 -26.24
N GLY A 918 -18.82 -52.35 -26.49
CA GLY A 918 -18.62 -51.14 -27.30
C GLY A 918 -18.69 -49.83 -26.51
N GLU A 919 -18.75 -49.89 -25.17
CA GLU A 919 -18.70 -48.70 -24.32
C GLU A 919 -17.25 -48.35 -23.92
N LYS A 920 -16.85 -47.09 -24.14
CA LYS A 920 -15.53 -46.54 -23.79
C LYS A 920 -15.67 -45.48 -22.70
N ARG A 921 -14.72 -45.37 -21.77
CA ARG A 921 -14.66 -44.27 -20.78
C ARG A 921 -13.30 -43.58 -20.74
N ALA A 922 -13.28 -42.28 -20.42
CA ALA A 922 -12.05 -41.53 -20.21
C ALA A 922 -11.51 -41.73 -18.78
N VAL A 923 -10.20 -41.89 -18.63
CA VAL A 923 -9.48 -41.96 -17.35
C VAL A 923 -8.30 -40.99 -17.33
N VAL A 924 -7.91 -40.51 -16.14
CA VAL A 924 -6.75 -39.62 -15.97
C VAL A 924 -5.50 -40.48 -15.79
N ALA A 925 -4.68 -40.58 -16.85
CA ALA A 925 -3.47 -41.43 -16.83
C ALA A 925 -2.21 -40.68 -16.40
N LYS A 926 -2.04 -39.41 -16.82
CA LYS A 926 -0.79 -38.64 -16.63
C LYS A 926 -1.02 -37.23 -16.08
N PRO A 927 -1.51 -37.07 -14.83
CA PRO A 927 -1.83 -35.75 -14.27
C PRO A 927 -0.60 -34.83 -14.14
N ARG A 928 0.59 -35.36 -13.84
CA ARG A 928 1.85 -34.59 -13.75
C ARG A 928 2.21 -33.85 -15.05
N ALA A 929 1.87 -34.41 -16.20
CA ALA A 929 2.13 -33.83 -17.52
C ALA A 929 1.18 -32.66 -17.84
N CYS A 930 0.10 -32.48 -17.08
CA CYS A 930 -0.87 -31.42 -17.32
C CYS A 930 -0.23 -30.03 -17.21
N THR A 931 -0.37 -29.23 -18.27
CA THR A 931 0.09 -27.83 -18.32
C THR A 931 -0.97 -26.84 -17.83
N LEU A 932 -2.12 -27.33 -17.36
CA LEU A 932 -3.29 -26.53 -16.96
C LEU A 932 -3.77 -25.56 -18.07
N CYS A 933 -3.75 -26.00 -19.33
CA CYS A 933 -4.24 -25.23 -20.48
C CYS A 933 -5.76 -24.94 -20.47
N ARG A 934 -6.54 -25.65 -19.62
CA ARG A 934 -8.00 -25.53 -19.43
C ARG A 934 -8.87 -25.87 -20.64
N GLU A 935 -8.31 -26.45 -21.71
CA GLU A 935 -9.10 -26.88 -22.88
C GLU A 935 -10.10 -28.01 -22.56
N CYS A 936 -9.76 -28.89 -21.62
CA CYS A 936 -10.68 -29.93 -21.14
C CYS A 936 -11.91 -29.37 -20.41
N VAL A 937 -11.76 -28.26 -19.69
CA VAL A 937 -12.86 -27.57 -18.99
C VAL A 937 -13.79 -26.89 -19.99
N ARG A 938 -13.24 -26.31 -21.07
CA ARG A 938 -14.05 -25.70 -22.14
C ARG A 938 -14.95 -26.69 -22.87
N LEU A 939 -14.52 -27.95 -22.99
CA LEU A 939 -15.27 -28.99 -23.69
C LEU A 939 -16.38 -29.58 -22.82
N ALA A 940 -16.06 -29.82 -21.55
CA ALA A 940 -16.93 -30.53 -20.62
C ALA A 940 -17.09 -29.70 -19.35
N ASP A 941 -17.69 -28.53 -19.51
CA ASP A 941 -18.07 -27.62 -18.41
C ASP A 941 -18.94 -28.44 -17.44
N ASP A 942 -18.60 -28.39 -16.14
CA ASP A 942 -19.18 -29.20 -15.05
C ASP A 942 -18.84 -30.71 -14.99
N GLN A 943 -17.97 -31.27 -15.84
CA GLN A 943 -17.56 -32.70 -15.76
C GLN A 943 -16.10 -32.92 -15.40
N VAL A 944 -15.23 -31.95 -15.70
CA VAL A 944 -13.79 -32.01 -15.40
C VAL A 944 -13.40 -30.86 -14.50
N GLU A 945 -12.82 -31.17 -13.35
CA GLU A 945 -12.28 -30.19 -12.42
C GLU A 945 -10.74 -30.24 -12.41
N LEU A 946 -10.11 -29.07 -12.49
CA LEU A 946 -8.65 -28.92 -12.43
C LEU A 946 -8.26 -28.28 -11.10
N ARG A 947 -7.50 -29.03 -10.29
CA ARG A 947 -6.99 -28.65 -8.96
C ARG A 947 -5.46 -28.64 -8.94
N ARG A 948 -4.90 -28.22 -7.80
CA ARG A 948 -3.46 -28.23 -7.53
C ARG A 948 -3.22 -28.74 -6.11
N VAL A 949 -2.30 -29.68 -5.95
CA VAL A 949 -1.86 -30.17 -4.64
C VAL A 949 -0.95 -29.12 -4.02
N ARG A 950 -1.35 -28.56 -2.87
CA ARG A 950 -0.74 -27.33 -2.32
C ARG A 950 0.60 -27.55 -1.63
N ASP A 951 0.81 -28.73 -1.07
CA ASP A 951 2.02 -29.14 -0.37
C ASP A 951 2.96 -29.97 -1.26
N HIS A 952 2.72 -30.01 -2.58
CA HIS A 952 3.54 -30.74 -3.55
C HIS A 952 4.01 -29.79 -4.66
N PHE A 953 5.27 -29.35 -4.55
CA PHE A 953 5.91 -28.49 -5.53
C PHE A 953 6.83 -29.28 -6.44
N ILE A 954 6.68 -29.13 -7.74
CA ILE A 954 7.64 -29.56 -8.76
C ILE A 954 8.57 -28.38 -9.00
N PHE A 955 9.80 -28.47 -8.51
CA PHE A 955 10.82 -27.43 -8.58
C PHE A 955 11.76 -27.70 -9.76
N THR A 956 12.07 -26.65 -10.51
CA THR A 956 13.02 -26.70 -11.64
C THR A 956 14.07 -25.61 -11.47
N ILE A 957 15.34 -26.01 -11.51
CA ILE A 957 16.50 -25.13 -11.42
C ILE A 957 17.33 -25.34 -12.68
N GLU A 958 17.48 -24.27 -13.45
CA GLU A 958 18.34 -24.21 -14.63
C GLU A 958 19.53 -23.31 -14.28
N SER A 959 20.70 -23.91 -14.10
CA SER A 959 21.96 -23.22 -13.81
C SER A 959 22.46 -22.49 -15.05
N THR A 960 23.13 -21.35 -14.86
CA THR A 960 23.91 -20.72 -15.94
C THR A 960 25.19 -21.50 -16.25
N GLY A 961 25.53 -22.51 -15.43
CA GLY A 961 26.67 -23.40 -15.61
C GLY A 961 27.86 -23.09 -14.70
N SER A 962 27.84 -21.97 -13.96
CA SER A 962 28.89 -21.60 -13.00
C SER A 962 28.98 -22.54 -11.79
N LEU A 963 27.85 -23.10 -11.35
CA LEU A 963 27.78 -24.12 -10.31
C LEU A 963 26.70 -25.16 -10.68
N PRO A 964 26.88 -26.46 -10.37
CA PRO A 964 25.83 -27.46 -10.56
C PRO A 964 24.56 -27.13 -9.77
N PRO A 965 23.36 -27.41 -10.32
CA PRO A 965 22.08 -27.01 -9.71
C PRO A 965 21.83 -27.61 -8.32
N GLU A 966 22.35 -28.80 -8.02
CA GLU A 966 22.27 -29.42 -6.68
C GLU A 966 23.12 -28.66 -5.63
N VAL A 967 24.25 -28.09 -6.06
CA VAL A 967 25.07 -27.22 -5.21
C VAL A 967 24.34 -25.91 -4.98
N LEU A 968 23.77 -25.31 -6.03
CA LEU A 968 22.99 -24.08 -5.92
C LEU A 968 21.84 -24.19 -4.93
N PHE A 969 21.08 -25.29 -4.97
CA PHE A 969 20.00 -25.51 -4.01
C PHE A 969 20.52 -25.69 -2.59
N THR A 970 21.65 -26.38 -2.41
CA THR A 970 22.30 -26.54 -1.09
C THR A 970 22.75 -25.19 -0.52
N GLU A 971 23.39 -24.36 -1.33
CA GLU A 971 23.82 -23.01 -0.91
C GLU A 971 22.62 -22.12 -0.57
N ALA A 972 21.51 -22.25 -1.31
CA ALA A 972 20.29 -21.51 -1.00
C ALA A 972 19.70 -21.90 0.36
N VAL A 973 19.83 -23.17 0.76
CA VAL A 973 19.43 -23.65 2.09
C VAL A 973 20.36 -23.09 3.18
N ASN A 974 21.67 -23.14 2.98
CA ASN A 974 22.66 -22.60 3.92
C ASN A 974 22.46 -21.10 4.16
N ILE A 975 22.22 -20.31 3.11
CA ILE A 975 21.96 -18.86 3.23
C ILE A 975 20.71 -18.57 4.07
N LEU A 976 19.68 -19.41 3.96
CA LEU A 976 18.49 -19.26 4.78
C LEU A 976 18.78 -19.60 6.25
N GLU A 977 19.57 -20.64 6.52
CA GLU A 977 20.03 -21.01 7.86
C GLU A 977 20.87 -19.88 8.49
N GLU A 978 21.90 -19.39 7.81
CA GLU A 978 22.76 -18.30 8.28
C GLU A 978 21.98 -17.03 8.62
N LYS A 979 20.94 -16.70 7.83
CA LYS A 979 20.06 -15.57 8.13
C LYS A 979 19.26 -15.78 9.41
N CYS A 980 18.74 -16.98 9.62
CA CYS A 980 18.04 -17.34 10.85
C CYS A 980 19.00 -17.28 12.05
N GLU A 981 20.19 -17.86 11.93
CA GLU A 981 21.22 -17.82 12.97
C GLU A 981 21.66 -16.39 13.31
N ARG A 982 21.86 -15.53 12.31
CA ARG A 982 22.20 -14.13 12.55
C ARG A 982 21.12 -13.43 13.35
N VAL A 983 19.85 -13.59 12.98
CA VAL A 983 18.73 -13.01 13.72
C VAL A 983 18.67 -13.55 15.16
N ILE A 984 18.89 -14.86 15.36
CA ILE A 984 19.00 -15.43 16.72
C ILE A 984 20.15 -14.77 17.48
N SER A 985 21.32 -14.65 16.88
CA SER A 985 22.53 -14.09 17.52
C SER A 985 22.42 -12.60 17.86
N GLU A 986 21.64 -11.84 17.09
CA GLU A 986 21.36 -10.42 17.36
C GLU A 986 20.31 -10.24 18.47
N LEU A 987 19.47 -11.27 18.69
CA LEU A 987 18.43 -11.28 19.72
C LEU A 987 18.92 -11.90 21.05
N SER A 988 19.97 -12.72 21.02
CA SER A 988 20.63 -13.34 22.18
C SER A 988 21.74 -12.48 22.75
#